data_AF-A0A1G9E085-F1
#
_entry.id   AF-A0A1G9E085-F1
#
_cell.length_a   1.000
_cell.length_b   1.000
_cell.length_c   1.000
_cell.angle_alpha   90.00
_cell.angle_beta   90.00
_cell.angle_gamma   90.00
#
_symmetry.space_group_name_H-M   'P 1'
#
loop_
_entity.id
_entity.type
_entity.pdbx_description
1 polymer ?
#
loop_
_entity_poly.entity_id
_entity_poly.type
_entity_poly.pdbx_seq_one_letter_code
_entity_poly.pdbx_strand_id
1 'polypeptide(L)'
;MVGMPQAEAFQGEAALRAAWLSGLAPDPRQTVSEWADRHRILPQRAAAEPGPYRTARTPYLREVMDELSPMSPARKVVFMKGAQIGATEVGNNWIGYIMHRAAAPVLAVQPTTELAKRLSQQRIDPLISESPALRELVAPARSRDSGNTTFSKSFRGGQFILTGANSAAGLRSMPARFVFLDEVDAYPGDVDGEGDPVALAEARTATYGHRAKVFVVSTPTIRGVSRVEREFLASDQRRYHVPCPHCGGLQWLKFERLRWPKGLPEQVAYVCEHCEEPFEERHKARILREEHGACWIPTAPPEQVEEARRAGVVGFHLSALYSPLGWQSWEAIARAWEAAQGNDAALKVVKNTMLGETWAERGEAPDWERLYERRGPHQLGELPEGAVLLTAGADVQRDRVEVDVWGWGRNLRSWLIEHVVIEGEMGAPRVIGALDELLRRTWRHPGGSEMPIQRLAIDSGDGVTTEAVYAWVRGQSRDRVMAIKGVHHAASGSPVDGPRWVEVTRRGRKVRRGVQLWTIQVGFFKSETYRYLRLNAPTDEELAEGKGWPAGYIHIPRGITSEWVRQLTAEQLVTVNLRGGRTRLEWQQVRERNEALDCRVYARAAAWLVGIDRWDEGVWIQRELELDPPQPVGGAAEARRVVSEPGAGPDPAQLPKRRQSWLGPRGGRG
;
A
#
# COMPACT_ATOMS: atom_id res chain seq x y z
N MET A 1 -70.49 -29.23 -38.58
CA MET A 1 -69.09 -29.66 -38.39
C MET A 1 -68.30 -29.28 -39.61
N VAL A 2 -67.63 -28.13 -39.59
CA VAL A 2 -66.67 -27.77 -40.63
C VAL A 2 -65.41 -28.56 -40.32
N GLY A 3 -65.09 -29.54 -41.17
CA GLY A 3 -63.89 -30.35 -41.03
C GLY A 3 -62.66 -29.45 -41.11
N MET A 4 -61.85 -29.45 -40.05
CA MET A 4 -60.52 -28.86 -40.13
C MET A 4 -59.73 -29.63 -41.19
N PRO A 5 -59.10 -28.97 -42.18
CA PRO A 5 -58.29 -29.65 -43.16
C PRO A 5 -57.14 -30.36 -42.44
N GLN A 6 -56.95 -31.64 -42.70
CA GLN A 6 -55.74 -32.36 -42.27
C GLN A 6 -54.56 -31.65 -42.91
N ALA A 7 -53.73 -31.01 -42.08
CA ALA A 7 -52.48 -30.41 -42.55
C ALA A 7 -51.61 -31.52 -43.17
N GLU A 8 -51.24 -31.36 -44.43
CA GLU A 8 -50.32 -32.27 -45.11
C GLU A 8 -48.98 -32.27 -44.36
N ALA A 9 -48.53 -33.46 -43.94
CA ALA A 9 -47.25 -33.61 -43.26
C ALA A 9 -46.11 -33.21 -44.20
N PHE A 10 -45.39 -32.13 -43.88
CA PHE A 10 -44.29 -31.62 -44.69
C PHE A 10 -42.93 -31.95 -44.05
N GLN A 11 -41.90 -32.08 -44.89
CA GLN A 11 -40.55 -32.40 -44.43
C GLN A 11 -40.03 -31.25 -43.52
N GLY A 12 -39.84 -31.55 -42.23
CA GLY A 12 -39.44 -30.56 -41.22
C GLY A 12 -40.53 -30.22 -40.19
N GLU A 13 -41.76 -30.74 -40.33
CA GLU A 13 -42.85 -30.54 -39.36
C GLU A 13 -42.44 -30.92 -37.92
N ALA A 14 -41.78 -32.06 -37.75
CA ALA A 14 -41.30 -32.51 -36.44
C ALA A 14 -40.25 -31.56 -35.84
N ALA A 15 -39.35 -31.02 -36.66
CA ALA A 15 -38.34 -30.06 -36.22
C ALA A 15 -38.98 -28.71 -35.85
N LEU A 16 -39.98 -28.25 -36.62
CA LEU A 16 -40.72 -27.02 -36.38
C LEU A 16 -41.55 -27.13 -35.09
N ARG A 17 -42.24 -28.26 -34.90
CA ARG A 17 -43.00 -28.58 -33.68
C ARG A 17 -42.09 -28.67 -32.46
N ALA A 18 -40.94 -29.33 -32.56
CA ALA A 18 -39.95 -29.41 -31.47
C ALA A 18 -39.40 -28.02 -31.11
N ALA A 19 -39.07 -27.20 -32.11
CA ALA A 19 -38.61 -25.82 -31.89
C ALA A 19 -39.69 -24.95 -31.22
N TRP A 20 -40.96 -25.11 -31.62
CA TRP A 20 -42.07 -24.36 -31.06
C TRP A 20 -42.39 -24.78 -29.62
N LEU A 21 -42.45 -26.09 -29.34
CA LEU A 21 -42.61 -26.62 -27.99
C LEU A 21 -41.44 -26.22 -27.08
N SER A 22 -40.21 -26.23 -27.60
CA SER A 22 -39.03 -25.76 -26.88
C SER A 22 -39.08 -24.26 -26.58
N GLY A 23 -39.68 -23.45 -27.45
CA GLY A 23 -39.85 -22.01 -27.21
C GLY A 23 -41.00 -21.66 -26.25
N LEU A 24 -41.98 -22.55 -26.11
CA LEU A 24 -43.09 -22.43 -25.15
C LEU A 24 -42.73 -22.97 -23.76
N ALA A 25 -41.70 -23.82 -23.65
CA ALA A 25 -41.23 -24.32 -22.38
C ALA A 25 -40.66 -23.16 -21.54
N PRO A 26 -41.08 -22.99 -20.28
CA PRO A 26 -40.50 -21.98 -19.41
C PRO A 26 -39.01 -22.28 -19.21
N ASP A 27 -38.18 -21.23 -19.18
CA ASP A 27 -36.76 -21.38 -18.89
C ASP A 27 -36.59 -22.12 -17.55
N PRO A 28 -35.82 -23.21 -17.50
CA PRO A 28 -35.65 -23.98 -16.28
C PRO A 28 -35.06 -23.07 -15.21
N ARG A 29 -35.65 -23.12 -14.01
CA ARG A 29 -35.25 -22.34 -12.84
C ARG A 29 -33.94 -22.91 -12.27
N GLN A 30 -32.83 -22.61 -12.95
CA GLN A 30 -31.50 -23.15 -12.71
C GLN A 30 -30.52 -22.00 -12.42
N THR A 31 -29.74 -22.13 -11.37
CA THR A 31 -28.65 -21.19 -11.03
C THR A 31 -27.38 -21.48 -11.83
N VAL A 32 -26.43 -20.55 -11.83
CA VAL A 32 -25.13 -20.74 -12.50
C VAL A 32 -24.35 -21.90 -11.89
N SER A 33 -24.37 -22.08 -10.56
CA SER A 33 -23.66 -23.18 -9.90
C SER A 33 -24.26 -24.55 -10.27
N GLU A 34 -25.59 -24.69 -10.22
CA GLU A 34 -26.29 -25.91 -10.63
C GLU A 34 -26.09 -26.25 -12.11
N TRP A 35 -25.98 -25.23 -12.96
CA TRP A 35 -25.63 -25.41 -14.36
C TRP A 35 -24.21 -25.92 -14.53
N ALA A 36 -23.26 -25.33 -13.79
CA ALA A 36 -21.86 -25.74 -13.86
C ALA A 36 -21.70 -27.21 -13.43
N ASP A 37 -22.29 -27.59 -12.29
CA ASP A 37 -22.24 -28.98 -11.79
C ASP A 37 -22.84 -30.00 -12.78
N ARG A 38 -23.85 -29.60 -13.56
CA ARG A 38 -24.53 -30.49 -14.50
C ARG A 38 -23.87 -30.56 -15.87
N HIS A 39 -23.29 -29.45 -16.34
CA HIS A 39 -22.94 -29.29 -17.76
C HIS A 39 -21.47 -28.95 -18.00
N ARG A 40 -20.76 -28.34 -17.04
CA ARG A 40 -19.40 -27.89 -17.26
C ARG A 40 -18.41 -29.05 -17.17
N ILE A 41 -17.61 -29.21 -18.22
CA ILE A 41 -16.44 -30.08 -18.22
C ILE A 41 -15.16 -29.24 -18.20
N LEU A 42 -14.24 -29.59 -17.30
CA LEU A 42 -12.92 -29.00 -17.19
C LEU A 42 -11.92 -29.77 -18.07
N PRO A 43 -11.20 -29.08 -18.98
CA PRO A 43 -10.30 -29.72 -19.93
C PRO A 43 -9.00 -30.23 -19.27
N GLN A 44 -8.50 -31.38 -19.72
CA GLN A 44 -7.24 -31.97 -19.24
C GLN A 44 -6.01 -31.07 -19.45
N ARG A 45 -5.99 -30.30 -20.54
CA ARG A 45 -4.87 -29.40 -20.88
C ARG A 45 -4.77 -28.14 -20.01
N ALA A 46 -5.82 -27.81 -19.24
CA ALA A 46 -5.98 -26.48 -18.67
C ALA A 46 -6.40 -26.48 -17.18
N ALA A 47 -6.90 -27.60 -16.66
CA ALA A 47 -7.29 -27.76 -15.26
C ALA A 47 -6.39 -28.77 -14.54
N ALA A 48 -6.03 -28.46 -13.29
CA ALA A 48 -5.30 -29.39 -12.42
C ALA A 48 -6.14 -30.63 -12.06
N GLU A 49 -7.46 -30.46 -11.97
CA GLU A 49 -8.44 -31.52 -11.71
C GLU A 49 -9.45 -31.57 -12.89
N PRO A 50 -9.16 -32.31 -13.97
CA PRO A 50 -10.04 -32.39 -15.13
C PRO A 50 -11.27 -33.27 -14.88
N GLY A 51 -12.29 -33.10 -15.74
CA GLY A 51 -13.57 -33.81 -15.63
C GLY A 51 -14.73 -32.87 -15.28
N PRO A 52 -15.86 -33.40 -14.78
CA PRO A 52 -17.00 -32.57 -14.41
C PRO A 52 -16.62 -31.51 -13.37
N TYR A 53 -17.05 -30.27 -13.59
CA TYR A 53 -16.92 -29.22 -12.58
C TYR A 53 -17.72 -29.62 -11.33
N ARG A 54 -17.18 -29.35 -10.15
CA ARG A 54 -17.80 -29.70 -8.87
C ARG A 54 -17.75 -28.51 -7.93
N THR A 55 -18.86 -27.83 -7.74
CA THR A 55 -19.02 -26.75 -6.75
C THR A 55 -18.68 -27.25 -5.35
N ALA A 56 -18.95 -28.53 -5.04
CA ALA A 56 -18.56 -29.15 -3.78
C ALA A 56 -17.05 -29.11 -3.49
N ARG A 57 -16.20 -28.93 -4.51
CA ARG A 57 -14.75 -28.76 -4.35
C ARG A 57 -14.39 -27.35 -3.84
N THR A 58 -15.15 -26.35 -4.26
CA THR A 58 -14.99 -24.93 -3.92
C THR A 58 -16.35 -24.34 -3.49
N PRO A 59 -16.91 -24.81 -2.36
CA PRO A 59 -18.29 -24.49 -1.96
C PRO A 59 -18.54 -23.00 -1.80
N TYR A 60 -17.54 -22.24 -1.36
CA TYR A 60 -17.57 -20.78 -1.26
C TYR A 60 -17.87 -20.06 -2.58
N LEU A 61 -17.66 -20.68 -3.75
CA LEU A 61 -17.98 -20.07 -5.06
C LEU A 61 -19.46 -20.22 -5.45
N ARG A 62 -20.24 -21.04 -4.74
CA ARG A 62 -21.66 -21.29 -5.03
C ARG A 62 -22.44 -19.98 -5.05
N GLU A 63 -22.43 -19.26 -3.93
CA GLU A 63 -23.19 -18.02 -3.80
C GLU A 63 -22.72 -16.94 -4.78
N VAL A 64 -21.41 -16.84 -5.04
CA VAL A 64 -20.87 -15.90 -6.04
C VAL A 64 -21.45 -16.20 -7.44
N MET A 65 -21.50 -17.48 -7.83
CA MET A 65 -22.14 -17.92 -9.07
C MET A 65 -23.64 -17.66 -9.06
N ASP A 66 -24.32 -17.93 -7.95
CA ASP A 66 -25.77 -17.84 -7.87
C ASP A 66 -26.25 -16.39 -7.92
N GLU A 67 -25.52 -15.45 -7.32
CA GLU A 67 -25.76 -14.00 -7.46
C GLU A 67 -25.56 -13.50 -8.91
N LEU A 68 -24.79 -14.23 -9.73
CA LEU A 68 -24.68 -13.95 -11.17
C LEU A 68 -25.86 -14.48 -12.00
N SER A 69 -26.72 -15.31 -11.42
CA SER A 69 -27.90 -15.83 -12.10
C SER A 69 -28.88 -14.69 -12.42
N PRO A 70 -29.59 -14.73 -13.56
CA PRO A 70 -30.60 -13.71 -13.91
C PRO A 70 -31.73 -13.55 -12.88
N MET A 71 -31.92 -14.57 -12.05
CA MET A 71 -32.91 -14.61 -10.98
C MET A 71 -32.51 -13.82 -9.74
N SER A 72 -31.22 -13.58 -9.54
CA SER A 72 -30.75 -12.75 -8.43
C SER A 72 -31.00 -11.27 -8.74
N PRO A 73 -31.46 -10.48 -7.77
CA PRO A 73 -31.64 -9.04 -7.91
C PRO A 73 -30.32 -8.27 -8.04
N ALA A 74 -29.17 -8.90 -7.75
CA ALA A 74 -27.86 -8.28 -7.89
C ALA A 74 -27.63 -7.82 -9.33
N ARG A 75 -27.27 -6.56 -9.52
CA ARG A 75 -26.89 -5.96 -10.80
C ARG A 75 -25.37 -5.87 -10.94
N LYS A 76 -24.64 -5.78 -9.82
CA LYS A 76 -23.19 -5.79 -9.78
C LYS A 76 -22.73 -6.77 -8.72
N VAL A 77 -21.92 -7.74 -9.14
CA VAL A 77 -21.27 -8.70 -8.25
C VAL A 77 -19.78 -8.37 -8.25
N VAL A 78 -19.23 -8.13 -7.06
CA VAL A 78 -17.83 -7.76 -6.88
C VAL A 78 -17.11 -8.88 -6.15
N PHE A 79 -15.94 -9.30 -6.61
CA PHE A 79 -15.15 -10.33 -5.95
C PHE A 79 -13.67 -9.92 -5.82
N MET A 80 -13.32 -9.41 -4.64
CA MET A 80 -11.95 -9.05 -4.25
C MET A 80 -11.27 -10.26 -3.63
N LYS A 81 -10.24 -10.81 -4.26
CA LYS A 81 -9.80 -12.17 -3.93
C LYS A 81 -8.29 -12.39 -3.94
N GLY A 82 -7.85 -13.42 -3.23
CA GLY A 82 -6.52 -14.01 -3.42
C GLY A 82 -6.43 -14.78 -4.74
N ALA A 83 -5.23 -14.88 -5.30
CA ALA A 83 -4.95 -15.66 -6.49
C ALA A 83 -5.29 -17.14 -6.32
N GLN A 84 -5.61 -17.80 -7.43
CA GLN A 84 -5.81 -19.26 -7.53
C GLN A 84 -6.96 -19.86 -6.68
N ILE A 85 -7.97 -19.08 -6.30
CA ILE A 85 -9.14 -19.59 -5.57
C ILE A 85 -10.35 -19.94 -6.46
N GLY A 86 -10.18 -19.97 -7.79
CA GLY A 86 -11.22 -20.38 -8.75
C GLY A 86 -12.10 -19.26 -9.33
N ALA A 87 -11.75 -17.99 -9.07
CA ALA A 87 -12.56 -16.83 -9.46
C ALA A 87 -12.78 -16.67 -10.98
N THR A 88 -11.76 -16.90 -11.81
CA THR A 88 -11.91 -16.87 -13.28
C THR A 88 -12.85 -17.97 -13.78
N GLU A 89 -12.87 -19.15 -13.14
CA GLU A 89 -13.78 -20.22 -13.52
C GLU A 89 -15.24 -19.89 -13.19
N VAL A 90 -15.52 -19.05 -12.17
CA VAL A 90 -16.86 -18.48 -11.94
C VAL A 90 -17.32 -17.69 -13.16
N GLY A 91 -16.46 -16.79 -13.68
CA GLY A 91 -16.76 -16.02 -14.88
C GLY A 91 -16.96 -16.91 -16.12
N ASN A 92 -16.12 -17.92 -16.30
CA ASN A 92 -16.26 -18.89 -17.40
C ASN A 92 -17.56 -19.71 -17.30
N ASN A 93 -17.92 -20.15 -16.08
CA ASN A 93 -19.18 -20.86 -15.84
C ASN A 93 -20.37 -19.97 -16.12
N TRP A 94 -20.30 -18.69 -15.74
CA TRP A 94 -21.34 -17.71 -16.04
C TRP A 94 -21.50 -17.47 -17.55
N ILE A 95 -20.40 -17.34 -18.29
CA ILE A 95 -20.43 -17.24 -19.76
C ILE A 95 -21.09 -18.47 -20.38
N GLY A 96 -20.71 -19.67 -19.94
CA GLY A 96 -21.31 -20.92 -20.40
C GLY A 96 -22.82 -20.99 -20.06
N TYR A 97 -23.20 -20.61 -18.85
CA TYR A 97 -24.60 -20.49 -18.45
C TYR A 97 -25.36 -19.53 -19.38
N ILE A 98 -24.79 -18.36 -19.68
CA ILE A 98 -25.43 -17.38 -20.57
C ILE A 98 -25.63 -17.96 -21.97
N MET A 99 -24.62 -18.63 -22.54
CA MET A 99 -24.71 -19.28 -23.85
C MET A 99 -25.83 -20.33 -23.91
N HIS A 100 -26.04 -21.09 -22.83
CA HIS A 100 -27.01 -22.18 -22.78
C HIS A 100 -28.42 -21.74 -22.35
N ARG A 101 -28.53 -20.86 -21.35
CA ARG A 101 -29.79 -20.61 -20.62
C ARG A 101 -30.28 -19.17 -20.65
N ALA A 102 -29.40 -18.19 -20.88
CA ALA A 102 -29.76 -16.77 -20.76
C ALA A 102 -29.24 -15.95 -21.95
N ALA A 103 -29.36 -16.51 -23.16
CA ALA A 103 -28.71 -15.99 -24.36
C ALA A 103 -28.94 -14.49 -24.54
N ALA A 104 -27.84 -13.73 -24.51
CA ALA A 104 -27.81 -12.28 -24.66
C ALA A 104 -26.40 -11.83 -25.04
N PRO A 105 -26.20 -10.58 -25.48
CA PRO A 105 -24.87 -10.02 -25.69
C PRO A 105 -24.05 -9.97 -24.39
N VAL A 106 -22.85 -10.55 -24.43
CA VAL A 106 -21.88 -10.61 -23.34
C VAL A 106 -20.57 -9.95 -23.75
N LEU A 107 -20.06 -9.06 -22.92
CA LEU A 107 -18.72 -8.48 -23.05
C LEU A 107 -17.84 -8.97 -21.92
N ALA A 108 -16.76 -9.69 -22.23
CA ALA A 108 -15.70 -10.00 -21.29
C ALA A 108 -14.46 -9.15 -21.57
N VAL A 109 -13.82 -8.67 -20.50
CA VAL A 109 -12.66 -7.79 -20.56
C VAL A 109 -11.52 -8.42 -19.75
N GLN A 110 -10.33 -8.41 -20.33
CA GLN A 110 -9.08 -8.83 -19.71
C GLN A 110 -8.10 -7.65 -19.69
N PRO A 111 -7.02 -7.65 -18.89
CA PRO A 111 -6.13 -6.50 -18.78
C PRO A 111 -5.50 -6.08 -20.12
N THR A 112 -5.18 -7.05 -20.99
CA THR A 112 -4.68 -6.79 -22.34
C THR A 112 -5.33 -7.68 -23.39
N THR A 113 -5.31 -7.25 -24.66
CA THR A 113 -5.77 -8.03 -25.82
C THR A 113 -5.05 -9.39 -25.94
N GLU A 114 -3.77 -9.47 -25.56
CA GLU A 114 -3.00 -10.72 -25.56
C GLU A 114 -3.47 -11.69 -24.46
N LEU A 115 -3.86 -11.18 -23.30
CA LEU A 115 -4.44 -11.99 -22.22
C LEU A 115 -5.85 -12.46 -22.60
N ALA A 116 -6.66 -11.60 -23.23
CA ALA A 116 -7.93 -11.99 -23.85
C ALA A 116 -7.75 -13.13 -24.86
N LYS A 117 -6.77 -13.01 -25.78
CA LYS A 117 -6.47 -14.08 -26.74
C LYS A 117 -6.12 -15.40 -26.05
N ARG A 118 -5.29 -15.35 -25.00
CA ARG A 118 -4.93 -16.54 -24.21
C ARG A 118 -6.12 -17.16 -23.51
N LEU A 119 -6.95 -16.37 -22.84
CA LEU A 119 -8.17 -16.86 -22.19
C LEU A 119 -9.09 -17.56 -23.19
N SER A 120 -9.31 -16.95 -24.37
CA SER A 120 -10.14 -17.53 -25.41
C SER A 120 -9.67 -18.94 -25.79
N GLN A 121 -8.40 -19.07 -26.17
CA GLN A 121 -7.84 -20.32 -26.66
C GLN A 121 -7.69 -21.40 -25.57
N GLN A 122 -7.34 -20.99 -24.35
CA GLN A 122 -6.98 -21.93 -23.28
C GLN A 122 -8.14 -22.27 -22.34
N ARG A 123 -9.19 -21.44 -22.29
CA ARG A 123 -10.32 -21.60 -21.37
C ARG A 123 -11.68 -21.62 -22.08
N ILE A 124 -11.99 -20.62 -22.90
CA ILE A 124 -13.32 -20.49 -23.53
C ILE A 124 -13.54 -21.53 -24.64
N ASP A 125 -12.60 -21.67 -25.57
CA ASP A 125 -12.67 -22.68 -26.63
C ASP A 125 -12.82 -24.09 -26.05
N PRO A 126 -12.00 -24.54 -25.08
CA PRO A 126 -12.23 -25.83 -24.41
C PRO A 126 -13.53 -25.89 -23.60
N LEU A 127 -13.97 -24.81 -22.93
CA LEU A 127 -15.27 -24.78 -22.26
C LEU A 127 -16.39 -25.16 -23.23
N ILE A 128 -16.37 -24.61 -24.45
CA ILE A 128 -17.37 -24.87 -25.49
C ILE A 128 -17.20 -26.28 -26.07
N SER A 129 -15.99 -26.70 -26.42
CA SER A 129 -15.77 -27.99 -27.10
C SER A 129 -15.99 -29.20 -26.20
N GLU A 130 -15.60 -29.11 -24.93
CA GLU A 130 -15.66 -30.21 -23.97
C GLU A 130 -17.03 -30.35 -23.30
N SER A 131 -17.80 -29.26 -23.21
CA SER A 131 -19.14 -29.29 -22.60
C SER A 131 -20.19 -29.58 -23.68
N PRO A 132 -20.84 -30.78 -23.70
CA PRO A 132 -21.75 -31.16 -24.78
C PRO A 132 -22.89 -30.17 -24.99
N ALA A 133 -23.43 -29.61 -23.90
CA ALA A 133 -24.50 -28.62 -23.92
C ALA A 133 -24.12 -27.31 -24.63
N LEU A 134 -22.83 -26.97 -24.74
CA LEU A 134 -22.37 -25.76 -25.43
C LEU A 134 -21.92 -26.03 -26.86
N ARG A 135 -21.31 -27.21 -27.10
CA ARG A 135 -20.82 -27.62 -28.42
C ARG A 135 -21.92 -27.62 -29.48
N GLU A 136 -23.15 -27.93 -29.11
CA GLU A 136 -24.31 -27.92 -30.02
C GLU A 136 -24.85 -26.51 -30.31
N LEU A 137 -24.57 -25.54 -29.45
CA LEU A 137 -25.11 -24.17 -29.54
C LEU A 137 -24.18 -23.21 -30.29
N VAL A 138 -22.87 -23.47 -30.25
CA VAL A 138 -21.85 -22.65 -30.90
C VAL A 138 -21.36 -23.35 -32.15
N ALA A 139 -21.60 -22.75 -33.32
CA ALA A 139 -21.17 -23.33 -34.59
C ALA A 139 -19.63 -23.47 -34.64
N PRO A 140 -19.10 -24.57 -35.21
CA PRO A 140 -17.66 -24.76 -35.35
C PRO A 140 -17.05 -23.65 -36.22
N ALA A 141 -15.86 -23.18 -35.86
CA ALA A 141 -15.15 -22.16 -36.64
C ALA A 141 -14.81 -22.68 -38.04
N ARG A 142 -15.53 -22.22 -39.06
CA ARG A 142 -15.26 -22.50 -40.48
C ARG A 142 -14.57 -21.29 -41.11
N SER A 143 -13.68 -21.53 -42.07
CA SER A 143 -12.83 -20.50 -42.71
C SER A 143 -13.57 -19.35 -43.41
N ARG A 144 -14.91 -19.42 -43.53
CA ARG A 144 -15.76 -18.42 -44.18
C ARG A 144 -16.89 -17.87 -43.28
N ASP A 145 -17.00 -18.30 -42.03
CA ASP A 145 -18.01 -17.81 -41.08
C ASP A 145 -17.41 -16.75 -40.14
N SER A 146 -17.85 -15.50 -40.28
CA SER A 146 -17.40 -14.35 -39.48
C SER A 146 -17.85 -14.38 -38.01
N GLY A 147 -18.76 -15.29 -37.65
CA GLY A 147 -19.39 -15.35 -36.33
C GLY A 147 -18.59 -16.06 -35.23
N ASN A 148 -17.55 -16.83 -35.55
CA ASN A 148 -16.73 -17.52 -34.55
C ASN A 148 -15.24 -17.26 -34.80
N THR A 149 -14.70 -16.28 -34.10
CA THR A 149 -13.29 -15.87 -34.13
C THR A 149 -12.65 -16.05 -32.75
N THR A 150 -11.38 -15.67 -32.61
CA THR A 150 -10.69 -15.69 -31.31
C THR A 150 -11.32 -14.74 -30.29
N PHE A 151 -11.90 -13.62 -30.73
CA PHE A 151 -12.46 -12.60 -29.83
C PHE A 151 -13.98 -12.51 -29.87
N SER A 152 -14.64 -13.33 -30.70
CA SER A 152 -16.09 -13.30 -30.86
C SER A 152 -16.64 -14.71 -31.04
N LYS A 153 -17.66 -15.08 -30.25
CA LYS A 153 -18.43 -16.32 -30.39
C LYS A 153 -19.91 -15.98 -30.54
N SER A 154 -20.48 -16.19 -31.72
CA SER A 154 -21.91 -16.08 -31.98
C SER A 154 -22.63 -17.38 -31.64
N PHE A 155 -23.79 -17.26 -30.99
CA PHE A 155 -24.66 -18.38 -30.63
C PHE A 155 -26.13 -17.97 -30.77
N ARG A 156 -27.05 -18.94 -30.72
CA ARG A 156 -28.48 -18.65 -30.87
C ARG A 156 -28.95 -17.66 -29.80
N GLY A 157 -29.41 -16.48 -30.23
CA GLY A 157 -29.95 -15.45 -29.33
C GLY A 157 -28.91 -14.55 -28.65
N GLY A 158 -27.61 -14.67 -28.98
CA GLY A 158 -26.60 -13.82 -28.37
C GLY A 158 -25.23 -13.86 -29.04
N GLN A 159 -24.33 -13.01 -28.54
CA GLN A 159 -22.95 -12.92 -28.98
C GLN A 159 -22.06 -12.71 -27.76
N PHE A 160 -20.95 -13.45 -27.70
CA PHE A 160 -19.90 -13.24 -26.71
C PHE A 160 -18.74 -12.53 -27.38
N ILE A 161 -18.37 -11.36 -26.87
CA ILE A 161 -17.21 -10.58 -27.28
C ILE A 161 -16.19 -10.56 -26.14
N LEU A 162 -14.93 -10.79 -26.48
CA LEU A 162 -13.80 -10.74 -25.57
C LEU A 162 -12.80 -9.68 -26.04
N THR A 163 -12.39 -8.78 -25.15
CA THR A 163 -11.47 -7.70 -25.49
C THR A 163 -10.47 -7.39 -24.38
N GLY A 164 -9.48 -6.55 -24.69
CA GLY A 164 -8.53 -6.01 -23.73
C GLY A 164 -8.97 -4.64 -23.19
N ALA A 165 -8.70 -4.38 -21.91
CA ALA A 165 -8.91 -3.06 -21.30
C ALA A 165 -8.03 -1.97 -21.92
N ASN A 166 -6.98 -2.37 -22.66
CA ASN A 166 -6.12 -1.50 -23.44
C ASN A 166 -6.63 -1.19 -24.87
N SER A 167 -7.88 -1.54 -25.20
CA SER A 167 -8.47 -1.25 -26.52
C SER A 167 -9.78 -0.48 -26.38
N ALA A 168 -9.75 0.84 -26.57
CA ALA A 168 -10.95 1.67 -26.42
C ALA A 168 -12.03 1.27 -27.44
N ALA A 169 -11.62 1.00 -28.68
CA ALA A 169 -12.51 0.50 -29.74
C ALA A 169 -13.22 -0.81 -29.35
N GLY A 170 -12.51 -1.73 -28.68
CA GLY A 170 -13.08 -2.98 -28.18
C GLY A 170 -14.14 -2.76 -27.10
N LEU A 171 -13.87 -1.87 -26.15
CA LEU A 171 -14.79 -1.54 -25.05
C LEU A 171 -16.06 -0.83 -25.52
N ARG A 172 -16.01 -0.10 -26.64
CA ARG A 172 -17.19 0.59 -27.23
C ARG A 172 -17.96 -0.24 -28.24
N SER A 173 -17.46 -1.40 -28.62
CA SER A 173 -17.88 -2.14 -29.83
C SER A 173 -19.37 -2.50 -29.88
N MET A 174 -20.01 -2.84 -28.76
CA MET A 174 -21.43 -3.21 -28.72
C MET A 174 -22.11 -2.91 -27.38
N PRO A 175 -23.46 -2.78 -27.35
CA PRO A 175 -24.23 -2.90 -26.12
C PRO A 175 -24.13 -4.32 -25.55
N ALA A 176 -23.99 -4.45 -24.23
CA ALA A 176 -23.85 -5.74 -23.56
C ALA A 176 -24.83 -5.84 -22.38
N ARG A 177 -25.63 -6.91 -22.32
CA ARG A 177 -26.48 -7.18 -21.15
C ARG A 177 -25.64 -7.65 -19.98
N PHE A 178 -24.64 -8.48 -20.27
CA PHE A 178 -23.75 -9.05 -19.28
C PHE A 178 -22.32 -8.56 -19.53
N VAL A 179 -21.67 -8.06 -18.49
CA VAL A 179 -20.29 -7.59 -18.55
C VAL A 179 -19.45 -8.33 -17.52
N PHE A 180 -18.36 -8.94 -17.95
CA PHE A 180 -17.39 -9.62 -17.10
C PHE A 180 -16.04 -8.88 -17.15
N LEU A 181 -15.64 -8.27 -16.04
CA LEU A 181 -14.41 -7.53 -15.89
C LEU A 181 -13.46 -8.33 -14.99
N ASP A 182 -12.48 -9.00 -15.60
CA ASP A 182 -11.52 -9.85 -14.90
C ASP A 182 -10.19 -9.14 -14.71
N GLU A 183 -9.57 -9.33 -13.55
CA GLU A 183 -8.33 -8.68 -13.08
C GLU A 183 -8.33 -7.15 -13.26
N VAL A 184 -9.41 -6.48 -12.83
CA VAL A 184 -9.62 -5.02 -13.02
C VAL A 184 -8.53 -4.13 -12.42
N ASP A 185 -7.80 -4.59 -11.41
CA ASP A 185 -6.69 -3.82 -10.84
C ASP A 185 -5.47 -3.76 -11.77
N ALA A 186 -5.38 -4.67 -12.74
CA ALA A 186 -4.32 -4.64 -13.74
C ALA A 186 -4.67 -3.78 -14.97
N TYR A 187 -5.83 -3.12 -14.99
CA TYR A 187 -6.28 -2.31 -16.12
C TYR A 187 -5.52 -0.97 -16.15
N PRO A 188 -5.24 -0.42 -17.35
CA PRO A 188 -4.66 0.91 -17.46
C PRO A 188 -5.59 1.97 -16.83
N GLY A 189 -5.02 3.06 -16.32
CA GLY A 189 -5.78 4.18 -15.74
C GLY A 189 -6.69 4.90 -16.75
N ASP A 190 -6.26 4.90 -18.00
CA ASP A 190 -6.92 5.54 -19.13
C ASP A 190 -6.65 4.71 -20.39
N VAL A 191 -7.63 4.59 -21.28
CA VAL A 191 -7.48 3.91 -22.57
C VAL A 191 -7.72 4.89 -23.71
N ASP A 192 -6.69 5.08 -24.54
CA ASP A 192 -6.70 5.95 -25.73
C ASP A 192 -7.22 7.39 -25.47
N GLY A 193 -7.10 7.93 -24.25
CA GLY A 193 -7.59 9.26 -23.89
C GLY A 193 -9.08 9.35 -23.59
N GLU A 194 -9.77 8.21 -23.47
CA GLU A 194 -11.23 8.13 -23.34
C GLU A 194 -11.72 7.84 -21.90
N GLY A 195 -10.81 7.71 -20.94
CA GLY A 195 -11.13 7.50 -19.53
C GLY A 195 -10.98 6.06 -19.05
N ASP A 196 -11.58 5.77 -17.89
CA ASP A 196 -11.43 4.51 -17.16
C ASP A 196 -12.10 3.33 -17.92
N PRO A 197 -11.35 2.26 -18.27
CA PRO A 197 -11.88 1.12 -19.01
C PRO A 197 -13.10 0.44 -18.36
N VAL A 198 -13.15 0.40 -17.02
CA VAL A 198 -14.27 -0.16 -16.26
C VAL A 198 -15.55 0.62 -16.55
N ALA A 199 -15.51 1.95 -16.44
CA ALA A 199 -16.65 2.82 -16.72
C ALA A 199 -17.11 2.72 -18.18
N LEU A 200 -16.18 2.63 -19.14
CA LEU A 200 -16.52 2.45 -20.56
C LEU A 200 -17.26 1.14 -20.83
N ALA A 201 -16.80 0.04 -20.21
CA ALA A 201 -17.45 -1.26 -20.32
C ALA A 201 -18.81 -1.29 -19.62
N GLU A 202 -18.93 -0.72 -18.41
CA GLU A 202 -20.20 -0.64 -17.68
C GLU A 202 -21.24 0.20 -18.43
N ALA A 203 -20.83 1.28 -19.11
CA ALA A 203 -21.71 2.09 -19.95
C ALA A 203 -22.37 1.29 -21.08
N ARG A 204 -21.80 0.14 -21.50
CA ARG A 204 -22.42 -0.74 -22.51
C ARG A 204 -23.70 -1.41 -22.00
N THR A 205 -23.93 -1.40 -20.69
CA THR A 205 -25.12 -1.98 -20.06
C THR A 205 -26.33 -1.05 -20.02
N ALA A 206 -26.16 0.23 -20.37
CA ALA A 206 -27.15 1.29 -20.15
C ALA A 206 -28.54 1.01 -20.74
N THR A 207 -28.61 0.35 -21.91
CA THR A 207 -29.88 0.05 -22.59
C THR A 207 -30.65 -1.14 -22.00
N TYR A 208 -30.07 -1.88 -21.06
CA TYR A 208 -30.67 -3.08 -20.47
C TYR A 208 -31.31 -2.84 -19.10
N GLY A 209 -31.09 -1.67 -18.47
CA GLY A 209 -31.72 -1.28 -17.21
C GLY A 209 -31.49 -2.29 -16.09
N HIS A 210 -32.56 -2.73 -15.43
CA HIS A 210 -32.51 -3.71 -14.34
C HIS A 210 -32.09 -5.12 -14.77
N ARG A 211 -32.09 -5.42 -16.08
CA ARG A 211 -31.71 -6.75 -16.61
C ARG A 211 -30.21 -6.89 -16.87
N ALA A 212 -29.46 -5.80 -16.76
CA ALA A 212 -28.02 -5.81 -16.89
C ALA A 212 -27.36 -6.41 -15.64
N LYS A 213 -26.27 -7.14 -15.85
CA LYS A 213 -25.45 -7.64 -14.75
C LYS A 213 -23.96 -7.51 -15.06
N VAL A 214 -23.21 -7.02 -14.07
CA VAL A 214 -21.76 -6.79 -14.16
C VAL A 214 -21.08 -7.67 -13.11
N PHE A 215 -20.06 -8.41 -13.54
CA PHE A 215 -19.18 -9.15 -12.64
C PHE A 215 -17.80 -8.49 -12.64
N VAL A 216 -17.36 -8.00 -11.48
CA VAL A 216 -16.06 -7.38 -11.28
C VAL A 216 -15.23 -8.27 -10.39
N VAL A 217 -14.06 -8.72 -10.87
CA VAL A 217 -13.19 -9.60 -10.09
C VAL A 217 -11.74 -9.16 -10.26
N SER A 218 -10.98 -9.19 -9.16
CA SER A 218 -9.54 -8.95 -9.23
C SER A 218 -8.83 -9.42 -7.97
N THR A 219 -7.54 -9.68 -8.14
CA THR A 219 -6.60 -9.57 -7.04
C THR A 219 -6.35 -8.09 -6.74
N PRO A 220 -6.50 -7.61 -5.49
CA PRO A 220 -6.31 -6.20 -5.19
C PRO A 220 -4.84 -5.81 -5.14
N THR A 221 -4.58 -4.51 -5.31
CA THR A 221 -3.21 -3.95 -5.37
C THR A 221 -2.94 -3.00 -4.20
N ILE A 222 -2.85 -1.70 -4.46
CA ILE A 222 -2.52 -0.68 -3.46
C ILE A 222 -3.82 -0.10 -2.90
N ARG A 223 -3.87 0.09 -1.58
CA ARG A 223 -5.01 0.71 -0.90
C ARG A 223 -5.32 2.09 -1.48
N GLY A 224 -6.58 2.38 -1.72
CA GLY A 224 -7.03 3.66 -2.29
C GLY A 224 -6.83 3.81 -3.81
N VAL A 225 -6.04 2.93 -4.44
CA VAL A 225 -5.90 2.85 -5.92
C VAL A 225 -6.65 1.63 -6.48
N SER A 226 -6.70 0.55 -5.70
CA SER A 226 -7.30 -0.71 -6.09
C SER A 226 -8.76 -0.53 -6.49
N ARG A 227 -9.07 -0.85 -7.76
CA ARG A 227 -10.42 -0.71 -8.30
C ARG A 227 -11.36 -1.69 -7.65
N VAL A 228 -10.93 -2.95 -7.49
CA VAL A 228 -11.77 -3.96 -6.85
C VAL A 228 -11.99 -3.64 -5.37
N GLU A 229 -11.03 -3.02 -4.67
CA GLU A 229 -11.23 -2.56 -3.29
C GLU A 229 -12.32 -1.48 -3.23
N ARG A 230 -12.27 -0.48 -4.11
CA ARG A 230 -13.30 0.58 -4.17
C ARG A 230 -14.70 0.00 -4.38
N GLU A 231 -14.84 -0.93 -5.32
CA GLU A 231 -16.11 -1.61 -5.61
C GLU A 231 -16.55 -2.50 -4.44
N PHE A 232 -15.61 -3.16 -3.77
CA PHE A 232 -15.88 -4.00 -2.61
C PHE A 232 -16.35 -3.16 -1.42
N LEU A 233 -15.71 -2.03 -1.13
CA LEU A 233 -16.10 -1.13 -0.04
C LEU A 233 -17.49 -0.53 -0.23
N ALA A 234 -17.90 -0.29 -1.48
CA ALA A 234 -19.23 0.20 -1.85
C ALA A 234 -20.34 -0.89 -1.81
N SER A 235 -20.01 -2.12 -1.43
CA SER A 235 -20.94 -3.25 -1.38
C SER A 235 -21.36 -3.61 0.06
N ASP A 236 -22.06 -4.75 0.23
CA ASP A 236 -22.39 -5.36 1.52
C ASP A 236 -21.20 -6.10 2.19
N GLN A 237 -20.05 -6.15 1.51
CA GLN A 237 -18.76 -6.60 2.02
C GLN A 237 -18.74 -8.02 2.60
N ARG A 238 -19.41 -9.00 1.96
CA ARG A 238 -19.50 -10.36 2.49
C ARG A 238 -18.14 -11.03 2.72
N ARG A 239 -18.03 -11.74 3.84
CA ARG A 239 -16.92 -12.65 4.19
C ARG A 239 -17.45 -14.08 4.31
N TYR A 240 -16.64 -15.07 3.96
CA TYR A 240 -17.05 -16.48 4.07
C TYR A 240 -16.76 -17.00 5.48
N HIS A 241 -17.79 -17.16 6.30
CA HIS A 241 -17.65 -17.70 7.65
C HIS A 241 -17.62 -19.22 7.62
N VAL A 242 -16.78 -19.81 8.45
CA VAL A 242 -16.63 -21.24 8.64
C VAL A 242 -16.80 -21.60 10.12
N PRO A 243 -17.43 -22.73 10.45
CA PRO A 243 -17.54 -23.20 11.83
C PRO A 243 -16.17 -23.64 12.36
N CYS A 244 -15.86 -23.27 13.59
CA CYS A 244 -14.75 -23.89 14.32
C CYS A 244 -15.00 -25.40 14.48
N PRO A 245 -14.03 -26.29 14.19
CA PRO A 245 -14.22 -27.73 14.36
C PRO A 245 -14.38 -28.16 15.83
N HIS A 246 -13.99 -27.31 16.78
CA HIS A 246 -14.04 -27.58 18.22
C HIS A 246 -15.30 -27.00 18.87
N CYS A 247 -15.53 -25.69 18.75
CA CYS A 247 -16.66 -25.02 19.42
C CYS A 247 -17.86 -24.72 18.50
N GLY A 248 -17.75 -24.92 17.19
CA GLY A 248 -18.81 -24.61 16.22
C GLY A 248 -19.01 -23.12 15.92
N GLY A 249 -18.33 -22.21 16.63
CA GLY A 249 -18.44 -20.76 16.41
C GLY A 249 -18.04 -20.35 14.99
N LEU A 250 -18.90 -19.57 14.33
CA LEU A 250 -18.69 -19.08 12.96
C LEU A 250 -17.70 -17.92 12.94
N GLN A 251 -16.69 -18.02 12.08
CA GLN A 251 -15.65 -16.99 11.91
C GLN A 251 -15.16 -16.98 10.47
N TRP A 252 -14.69 -15.83 9.96
CA TRP A 252 -13.90 -15.84 8.74
C TRP A 252 -12.40 -15.95 9.08
N LEU A 253 -11.64 -16.62 8.23
CA LEU A 253 -10.23 -16.89 8.44
C LEU A 253 -9.40 -15.60 8.27
N LYS A 254 -8.77 -15.17 9.36
CA LYS A 254 -7.87 -14.02 9.43
C LYS A 254 -6.42 -14.50 9.45
N PHE A 255 -5.56 -13.88 8.66
CA PHE A 255 -4.16 -14.31 8.57
C PHE A 255 -3.44 -14.23 9.92
N GLU A 256 -3.79 -13.24 10.76
CA GLU A 256 -3.24 -13.05 12.11
C GLU A 256 -3.55 -14.21 13.05
N ARG A 257 -4.53 -15.06 12.72
CA ARG A 257 -4.88 -16.26 13.48
C ARG A 257 -4.25 -17.53 12.93
N LEU A 258 -3.56 -17.45 11.79
CA LEU A 258 -2.69 -18.51 11.32
C LEU A 258 -1.35 -18.40 12.07
N ARG A 259 -1.06 -19.38 12.92
CA ARG A 259 0.08 -19.35 13.85
C ARG A 259 0.98 -20.57 13.65
N TRP A 260 2.27 -20.34 13.79
CA TRP A 260 3.30 -21.39 13.75
C TRP A 260 4.51 -20.92 14.58
N PRO A 261 5.30 -21.84 15.16
CA PRO A 261 6.58 -21.50 15.77
C PRO A 261 7.56 -20.97 14.73
N LYS A 262 8.37 -19.98 15.10
CA LYS A 262 9.33 -19.34 14.18
C LYS A 262 10.27 -20.38 13.54
N GLY A 263 10.33 -20.39 12.21
CA GLY A 263 11.17 -21.31 11.45
C GLY A 263 10.61 -22.74 11.31
N LEU A 264 9.39 -23.00 11.81
CA LEU A 264 8.69 -24.28 11.70
C LEU A 264 7.31 -24.09 11.02
N PRO A 265 7.26 -23.60 9.77
CA PRO A 265 6.01 -23.30 9.07
C PRO A 265 5.18 -24.56 8.76
N GLU A 266 5.76 -25.77 8.81
CA GLU A 266 5.03 -27.04 8.73
C GLU A 266 4.16 -27.32 9.96
N GLN A 267 4.42 -26.67 11.10
CA GLN A 267 3.61 -26.79 12.32
C GLN A 267 2.50 -25.73 12.38
N VAL A 268 2.09 -25.21 11.22
CA VAL A 268 1.06 -24.18 11.14
C VAL A 268 -0.32 -24.71 11.53
N ALA A 269 -0.99 -23.96 12.39
CA ALA A 269 -2.37 -24.19 12.79
C ALA A 269 -3.15 -22.88 12.78
N TYR A 270 -4.46 -22.96 12.61
CA TYR A 270 -5.34 -21.82 12.73
C TYR A 270 -5.95 -21.77 14.13
N VAL A 271 -5.82 -20.65 14.81
CA VAL A 271 -6.30 -20.43 16.19
C VAL A 271 -7.71 -19.82 16.15
N CYS A 272 -8.70 -20.49 16.72
CA CYS A 272 -10.09 -20.03 16.70
C CYS A 272 -10.29 -18.69 17.43
N GLU A 273 -11.16 -17.81 16.90
CA GLU A 273 -11.49 -16.54 17.55
C GLU A 273 -12.47 -16.61 18.73
N HIS A 274 -13.14 -17.74 18.90
CA HIS A 274 -14.16 -17.95 19.93
C HIS A 274 -13.66 -18.76 21.12
N CYS A 275 -12.92 -19.85 20.85
CA CYS A 275 -12.44 -20.77 21.90
C CYS A 275 -10.91 -20.82 22.03
N GLU A 276 -10.18 -20.07 21.20
CA GLU A 276 -8.70 -20.04 21.19
C GLU A 276 -8.01 -21.38 20.92
N GLU A 277 -8.75 -22.45 20.68
CA GLU A 277 -8.20 -23.76 20.32
C GLU A 277 -7.63 -23.77 18.89
N PRO A 278 -6.40 -24.28 18.69
CA PRO A 278 -5.83 -24.44 17.36
C PRO A 278 -6.45 -25.63 16.61
N PHE A 279 -6.60 -25.50 15.30
CA PHE A 279 -6.96 -26.62 14.43
C PHE A 279 -6.14 -26.63 13.15
N GLU A 280 -5.94 -27.83 12.64
CA GLU A 280 -5.08 -28.10 11.49
C GLU A 280 -5.81 -27.95 10.15
N GLU A 281 -5.01 -27.77 9.09
CA GLU A 281 -5.50 -27.59 7.72
C GLU A 281 -6.44 -28.71 7.24
N ARG A 282 -6.26 -29.96 7.71
CA ARG A 282 -7.12 -31.11 7.36
C ARG A 282 -8.61 -30.85 7.61
N HIS A 283 -8.94 -29.96 8.55
CA HIS A 283 -10.33 -29.61 8.87
C HIS A 283 -11.01 -28.80 7.75
N LYS A 284 -10.26 -28.19 6.82
CA LYS A 284 -10.81 -27.45 5.66
C LYS A 284 -11.80 -28.26 4.83
N ALA A 285 -11.58 -29.57 4.67
CA ALA A 285 -12.50 -30.44 3.93
C ALA A 285 -13.93 -30.46 4.51
N ARG A 286 -14.05 -30.23 5.83
CA ARG A 286 -15.31 -30.16 6.57
C ARG A 286 -15.79 -28.72 6.71
N ILE A 287 -14.96 -27.83 7.29
CA ILE A 287 -15.41 -26.49 7.69
C ILE A 287 -15.76 -25.58 6.51
N LEU A 288 -15.29 -25.87 5.29
CA LEU A 288 -15.64 -25.08 4.12
C LEU A 288 -17.06 -25.37 3.59
N ARG A 289 -17.75 -26.41 4.06
CA ARG A 289 -19.02 -26.84 3.47
C ARG A 289 -20.21 -26.18 4.16
N GLU A 290 -21.18 -25.75 3.34
CA GLU A 290 -22.44 -25.17 3.82
C GLU A 290 -23.24 -26.14 4.71
N GLU A 291 -23.17 -27.45 4.47
CA GLU A 291 -23.82 -28.48 5.29
C GLU A 291 -23.31 -28.51 6.75
N HIS A 292 -22.17 -27.88 7.02
CA HIS A 292 -21.61 -27.73 8.35
C HIS A 292 -21.80 -26.32 8.93
N GLY A 293 -22.49 -25.43 8.23
CA GLY A 293 -22.80 -24.06 8.66
C GLY A 293 -21.93 -22.98 8.02
N ALA A 294 -21.04 -23.33 7.08
CA ALA A 294 -20.25 -22.33 6.37
C ALA A 294 -21.14 -21.47 5.47
N CYS A 295 -21.01 -20.15 5.52
CA CYS A 295 -21.87 -19.25 4.74
C CYS A 295 -21.23 -17.88 4.53
N TRP A 296 -21.67 -17.17 3.51
CA TRP A 296 -21.32 -15.76 3.36
C TRP A 296 -22.15 -14.90 4.31
N ILE A 297 -21.49 -13.99 5.03
CA ILE A 297 -22.15 -13.05 5.94
C ILE A 297 -21.70 -11.63 5.57
N PRO A 298 -22.63 -10.68 5.36
CA PRO A 298 -22.32 -9.26 5.19
C PRO A 298 -21.57 -8.71 6.41
N THR A 299 -20.47 -7.99 6.18
CA THR A 299 -19.69 -7.38 7.27
C THR A 299 -19.63 -5.85 7.17
N ALA A 300 -20.27 -5.24 6.16
CA ALA A 300 -20.40 -3.80 6.07
C ALA A 300 -21.33 -3.25 7.19
N PRO A 301 -21.21 -1.95 7.54
CA PRO A 301 -22.17 -1.30 8.41
C PRO A 301 -23.62 -1.44 7.89
N PRO A 302 -24.64 -1.55 8.76
CA PRO A 302 -26.03 -1.79 8.33
C PRO A 302 -26.56 -0.81 7.28
N GLU A 303 -26.19 0.46 7.38
CA GLU A 303 -26.54 1.51 6.42
C GLU A 303 -25.95 1.25 5.03
N GLN A 304 -24.69 0.81 4.98
CA GLN A 304 -23.98 0.47 3.75
C GLN A 304 -24.56 -0.81 3.13
N VAL A 305 -24.96 -1.80 3.95
CA VAL A 305 -25.65 -3.01 3.47
C VAL A 305 -26.97 -2.67 2.78
N GLU A 306 -27.76 -1.78 3.37
CA GLU A 306 -29.04 -1.35 2.78
C GLU A 306 -28.85 -0.49 1.52
N GLU A 307 -27.84 0.38 1.50
CA GLU A 307 -27.47 1.14 0.31
C GLU A 307 -27.00 0.23 -0.84
N ALA A 308 -26.10 -0.72 -0.55
CA ALA A 308 -25.64 -1.71 -1.52
C ALA A 308 -26.81 -2.56 -2.05
N ARG A 309 -27.73 -3.00 -1.17
CA ARG A 309 -28.95 -3.72 -1.56
C ARG A 309 -29.81 -2.92 -2.52
N ARG A 310 -30.09 -1.65 -2.22
CA ARG A 310 -30.88 -0.75 -3.09
C ARG A 310 -30.20 -0.50 -4.44
N ALA A 311 -28.87 -0.39 -4.45
CA ALA A 311 -28.08 -0.27 -5.66
C ALA A 311 -27.96 -1.60 -6.44
N GLY A 312 -28.31 -2.73 -5.82
CA GLY A 312 -28.13 -4.07 -6.37
C GLY A 312 -26.65 -4.48 -6.46
N VAL A 313 -25.83 -4.05 -5.50
CA VAL A 313 -24.40 -4.37 -5.44
C VAL A 313 -24.17 -5.40 -4.33
N VAL A 314 -23.56 -6.53 -4.67
CA VAL A 314 -23.14 -7.57 -3.72
C VAL A 314 -21.64 -7.75 -3.86
N GLY A 315 -20.91 -7.76 -2.75
CA GLY A 315 -19.47 -7.90 -2.76
C GLY A 315 -18.97 -9.04 -1.89
N PHE A 316 -17.97 -9.73 -2.40
CA PHE A 316 -17.36 -10.88 -1.79
C PHE A 316 -15.86 -10.66 -1.63
N HIS A 317 -15.30 -11.19 -0.55
CA HIS A 317 -13.86 -11.30 -0.40
C HIS A 317 -13.43 -12.65 0.14
N LEU A 318 -12.36 -13.19 -0.44
CA LEU A 318 -11.85 -14.49 -0.06
C LEU A 318 -10.33 -14.55 -0.20
N SER A 319 -9.67 -15.03 0.85
CA SER A 319 -8.23 -15.26 0.87
C SER A 319 -7.88 -16.68 0.44
N ALA A 320 -6.62 -16.90 0.08
CA ALA A 320 -6.08 -18.23 -0.19
C ALA A 320 -6.06 -19.14 1.06
N LEU A 321 -6.39 -18.64 2.26
CA LEU A 321 -6.57 -19.48 3.45
C LEU A 321 -7.70 -20.51 3.25
N TYR A 322 -8.67 -20.19 2.39
CA TYR A 322 -9.81 -21.03 2.05
C TYR A 322 -9.52 -22.03 0.94
N SER A 323 -8.32 -21.99 0.34
CA SER A 323 -7.90 -22.92 -0.69
C SER A 323 -8.13 -24.37 -0.24
N PRO A 324 -8.86 -25.19 -1.02
CA PRO A 324 -9.11 -26.57 -0.68
C PRO A 324 -7.82 -27.40 -0.55
N LEU A 325 -7.88 -28.52 0.19
CA LEU A 325 -6.73 -29.44 0.34
C LEU A 325 -6.18 -29.88 -1.02
N GLY A 326 -4.86 -29.86 -1.20
CA GLY A 326 -4.19 -30.17 -2.47
C GLY A 326 -3.95 -28.96 -3.39
N TRP A 327 -4.44 -27.78 -3.03
CA TRP A 327 -4.08 -26.51 -3.66
C TRP A 327 -3.06 -25.77 -2.77
N GLN A 328 -3.13 -24.44 -2.69
CA GLN A 328 -2.28 -23.64 -1.80
C GLN A 328 -2.51 -24.05 -0.33
N SER A 329 -1.48 -24.62 0.31
CA SER A 329 -1.53 -25.02 1.72
C SER A 329 -1.25 -23.84 2.66
N TRP A 330 -1.74 -23.95 3.90
CA TRP A 330 -1.37 -23.04 4.99
C TRP A 330 0.14 -23.04 5.25
N GLU A 331 0.79 -24.19 5.15
CA GLU A 331 2.25 -24.29 5.27
C GLU A 331 2.95 -23.46 4.20
N ALA A 332 2.51 -23.55 2.95
CA ALA A 332 3.13 -22.80 1.87
C ALA A 332 2.86 -21.28 1.99
N ILE A 333 1.72 -20.87 2.55
CA ILE A 333 1.45 -19.46 2.91
C ILE A 333 2.40 -19.02 4.04
N ALA A 334 2.58 -19.82 5.08
CA ALA A 334 3.50 -19.54 6.19
C ALA A 334 4.94 -19.41 5.70
N ARG A 335 5.42 -20.34 4.86
CA ARG A 335 6.75 -20.29 4.22
C ARG A 335 6.93 -19.02 3.40
N ALA A 336 5.95 -18.66 2.57
CA ALA A 336 6.01 -17.44 1.76
C ALA A 336 6.04 -16.17 2.63
N TRP A 337 5.28 -16.15 3.72
CA TRP A 337 5.27 -15.04 4.66
C TRP A 337 6.60 -14.89 5.42
N GLU A 338 7.19 -16.00 5.89
CA GLU A 338 8.51 -15.98 6.54
C GLU A 338 9.60 -15.52 5.57
N ALA A 339 9.60 -16.04 4.34
CA ALA A 339 10.56 -15.64 3.32
C ALA A 339 10.43 -14.17 2.89
N ALA A 340 9.22 -13.61 3.02
CA ALA A 340 8.97 -12.20 2.73
C ALA A 340 9.36 -11.26 3.88
N GLN A 341 9.60 -11.76 5.11
CA GLN A 341 9.95 -10.91 6.24
C GLN A 341 11.21 -10.08 5.95
N GLY A 342 11.15 -8.78 6.27
CA GLY A 342 12.23 -7.83 5.97
C GLY A 342 12.26 -7.33 4.52
N ASN A 343 11.37 -7.79 3.64
CA ASN A 343 11.24 -7.32 2.26
C ASN A 343 9.81 -6.86 1.96
N ASP A 344 9.59 -5.54 1.97
CA ASP A 344 8.28 -4.93 1.75
C ASP A 344 7.66 -5.28 0.39
N ALA A 345 8.48 -5.42 -0.66
CA ALA A 345 7.98 -5.79 -1.97
C ALA A 345 7.48 -7.25 -1.98
N ALA A 346 8.19 -8.15 -1.29
CA ALA A 346 7.74 -9.53 -1.12
C ALA A 346 6.49 -9.62 -0.23
N LEU A 347 6.42 -8.84 0.85
CA LEU A 347 5.23 -8.78 1.71
C LEU A 347 4.01 -8.23 0.97
N LYS A 348 4.20 -7.21 0.13
CA LYS A 348 3.16 -6.69 -0.77
C LYS A 348 2.62 -7.80 -1.67
N VAL A 349 3.50 -8.58 -2.29
CA VAL A 349 3.09 -9.72 -3.13
C VAL A 349 2.30 -10.74 -2.31
N VAL A 350 2.77 -11.17 -1.15
CA VAL A 350 2.05 -12.15 -0.31
C VAL A 350 0.68 -11.60 0.11
N LYS A 351 0.62 -10.36 0.58
CA LYS A 351 -0.64 -9.74 1.03
C LYS A 351 -1.66 -9.59 -0.10
N ASN A 352 -1.24 -9.03 -1.23
CA ASN A 352 -2.11 -8.86 -2.40
C ASN A 352 -2.54 -10.20 -2.98
N THR A 353 -1.58 -11.08 -3.28
CA THR A 353 -1.86 -12.29 -4.05
C THR A 353 -2.35 -13.47 -3.22
N MET A 354 -1.94 -13.63 -1.96
CA MET A 354 -2.42 -14.75 -1.15
C MET A 354 -3.61 -14.32 -0.30
N LEU A 355 -3.51 -13.20 0.42
CA LEU A 355 -4.59 -12.78 1.32
C LEU A 355 -5.75 -12.11 0.57
N GLY A 356 -5.51 -11.65 -0.66
CA GLY A 356 -6.49 -10.86 -1.38
C GLY A 356 -6.76 -9.54 -0.69
N GLU A 357 -5.75 -8.95 -0.03
CA GLU A 357 -5.88 -7.70 0.71
C GLU A 357 -5.06 -6.60 0.06
N THR A 358 -5.50 -5.35 0.16
CA THR A 358 -4.71 -4.23 -0.32
C THR A 358 -3.46 -4.01 0.52
N TRP A 359 -2.42 -3.56 -0.17
CA TRP A 359 -1.19 -3.10 0.47
C TRP A 359 -1.34 -1.61 0.72
N ALA A 360 -1.35 -1.21 1.98
CA ALA A 360 -1.13 0.18 2.34
C ALA A 360 0.36 0.47 2.14
N GLU A 361 0.69 1.29 1.16
CA GLU A 361 2.06 1.79 1.05
C GLU A 361 2.41 2.52 2.34
N ARG A 362 3.65 2.33 2.81
CA ARG A 362 4.13 2.93 4.05
C ARG A 362 4.14 4.47 3.88
N GLY A 363 3.00 5.09 4.16
CA GLY A 363 2.73 6.50 3.82
C GLY A 363 1.38 7.06 4.30
N GLU A 364 0.45 6.24 4.82
CA GLU A 364 -0.72 6.80 5.53
C GLU A 364 -0.24 7.55 6.79
N ALA A 365 -0.80 8.73 7.06
CA ALA A 365 -0.54 9.43 8.30
C ALA A 365 -0.94 8.54 9.50
N PRO A 366 -0.10 8.38 10.53
CA PRO A 366 -0.51 7.70 11.75
C PRO A 366 -1.72 8.41 12.36
N ASP A 367 -2.58 7.66 13.05
CA ASP A 367 -3.70 8.21 13.79
C ASP A 367 -3.21 9.18 14.88
N TRP A 368 -3.67 10.43 14.81
CA TRP A 368 -3.25 11.49 15.71
C TRP A 368 -3.79 11.31 17.12
N GLU A 369 -4.98 10.72 17.31
CA GLU A 369 -5.54 10.42 18.63
C GLU A 369 -4.61 9.47 19.38
N ARG A 370 -4.17 8.40 18.70
CA ARG A 370 -3.24 7.42 19.26
C ARG A 370 -1.88 8.02 19.62
N LEU A 371 -1.36 8.93 18.79
CA LEU A 371 -0.12 9.65 19.09
C LEU A 371 -0.27 10.60 20.27
N TYR A 372 -1.43 11.25 20.39
CA TYR A 372 -1.77 12.14 21.49
C TYR A 372 -1.81 11.35 22.81
N GLU A 373 -2.46 10.19 22.84
CA GLU A 373 -2.51 9.34 24.05
C GLU A 373 -1.14 8.77 24.44
N ARG A 374 -0.28 8.49 23.46
CA ARG A 374 1.08 7.91 23.65
C ARG A 374 2.16 8.93 24.02
N ARG A 375 1.81 10.12 24.50
CA ARG A 375 2.83 11.09 24.96
C ARG A 375 3.71 10.51 26.07
N GLY A 376 5.00 10.79 25.97
CA GLY A 376 6.00 10.37 26.94
C GLY A 376 5.87 11.10 28.27
N PRO A 377 6.65 10.71 29.29
CA PRO A 377 6.61 11.31 30.62
C PRO A 377 7.24 12.72 30.68
N HIS A 378 8.13 13.07 29.74
CA HIS A 378 8.84 14.35 29.75
C HIS A 378 7.91 15.53 29.42
N GLN A 379 8.18 16.68 30.04
CA GLN A 379 7.41 17.91 29.80
C GLN A 379 8.01 18.72 28.64
N LEU A 380 7.17 19.55 28.00
CA LEU A 380 7.65 20.54 27.05
C LEU A 380 8.61 21.53 27.74
N GLY A 381 9.79 21.73 27.16
CA GLY A 381 10.91 22.50 27.69
C GLY A 381 11.94 21.68 28.46
N GLU A 382 11.63 20.43 28.82
CA GLU A 382 12.51 19.53 29.55
C GLU A 382 13.38 18.70 28.60
N LEU A 383 14.67 18.55 28.92
CA LEU A 383 15.61 17.78 28.13
C LEU A 383 15.80 16.36 28.72
N PRO A 384 15.40 15.29 28.00
CA PRO A 384 15.56 13.93 28.50
C PRO A 384 17.02 13.46 28.43
N GLU A 385 17.44 12.58 29.35
CA GLU A 385 18.82 12.05 29.46
C GLU A 385 19.33 11.39 28.16
N GLY A 386 18.43 10.81 27.36
CA GLY A 386 18.81 10.19 26.09
C GLY A 386 19.10 11.18 24.95
N ALA A 387 18.85 12.48 25.13
CA ALA A 387 19.03 13.51 24.11
C ALA A 387 20.42 14.14 24.21
N VAL A 388 21.30 13.80 23.26
CA VAL A 388 22.72 14.22 23.26
C VAL A 388 23.05 15.29 22.23
N LEU A 389 22.07 15.67 21.41
CA LEU A 389 22.19 16.69 20.39
C LEU A 389 20.88 17.44 20.21
N LEU A 390 20.94 18.77 20.08
CA LEU A 390 19.78 19.59 19.71
C LEU A 390 19.91 20.13 18.28
N THR A 391 18.86 19.95 17.48
CA THR A 391 18.66 20.67 16.22
C THR A 391 17.29 21.33 16.20
N ALA A 392 17.11 22.31 15.34
CA ALA A 392 15.83 23.01 15.19
C ALA A 392 15.41 23.10 13.72
N GLY A 393 14.11 23.09 13.51
CA GLY A 393 13.48 23.35 12.21
C GLY A 393 12.56 24.55 12.35
N ALA A 394 12.71 25.53 11.45
CA ALA A 394 11.93 26.75 11.44
C ALA A 394 11.16 26.86 10.12
N ASP A 395 9.84 26.97 10.23
CA ASP A 395 8.92 27.19 9.12
C ASP A 395 8.45 28.64 9.10
N VAL A 396 8.60 29.32 7.96
CA VAL A 396 8.40 30.76 7.83
C VAL A 396 7.08 31.02 7.12
N GLN A 397 6.09 31.46 7.87
CA GLN A 397 4.79 31.88 7.34
C GLN A 397 4.77 33.39 7.08
N ARG A 398 3.67 33.91 6.52
CA ARG A 398 3.56 35.34 6.20
C ARG A 398 3.52 36.21 7.45
N ASP A 399 2.86 35.74 8.49
CA ASP A 399 2.54 36.49 9.72
C ASP A 399 3.25 35.95 10.96
N ARG A 400 4.02 34.85 10.87
CA ARG A 400 4.72 34.22 11.99
C ARG A 400 5.89 33.34 11.53
N VAL A 401 6.75 32.97 12.46
CA VAL A 401 7.76 31.91 12.30
C VAL A 401 7.53 30.84 13.38
N GLU A 402 7.29 29.60 12.97
CA GLU A 402 7.14 28.47 13.88
C GLU A 402 8.45 27.69 13.95
N VAL A 403 8.89 27.34 15.16
CA VAL A 403 10.17 26.66 15.38
C VAL A 403 9.99 25.49 16.34
N ASP A 404 10.37 24.29 15.90
CA ASP A 404 10.48 23.13 16.78
C ASP A 404 11.95 22.82 17.08
N VAL A 405 12.27 22.66 18.36
CA VAL A 405 13.57 22.17 18.85
C VAL A 405 13.46 20.68 19.16
N TRP A 406 14.32 19.88 18.53
CA TRP A 406 14.35 18.43 18.64
C TRP A 406 15.67 17.95 19.23
N GLY A 407 15.57 17.09 20.24
CA GLY A 407 16.67 16.33 20.81
C GLY A 407 16.87 15.01 20.10
N TRP A 408 18.11 14.59 19.89
CA TRP A 408 18.50 13.35 19.21
C TRP A 408 19.40 12.49 20.09
N GLY A 409 19.16 11.19 20.09
CA GLY A 409 19.91 10.19 20.84
C GLY A 409 20.31 9.01 19.97
N ARG A 410 20.89 8.00 20.61
CA ARG A 410 21.27 6.73 19.97
C ARG A 410 20.13 6.15 19.14
N ASN A 411 20.51 5.49 18.05
CA ASN A 411 19.59 4.83 17.12
C ASN A 411 18.50 5.77 16.56
N LEU A 412 18.80 7.07 16.42
CA LEU A 412 17.87 8.08 15.91
C LEU A 412 16.60 8.27 16.77
N ARG A 413 16.63 7.85 18.04
CA ARG A 413 15.58 8.24 19.00
C ARG A 413 15.55 9.75 19.13
N SER A 414 14.35 10.31 19.24
CA SER A 414 14.20 11.77 19.24
C SER A 414 13.07 12.24 20.13
N TRP A 415 13.24 13.45 20.68
CA TRP A 415 12.31 14.09 21.61
C TRP A 415 11.98 15.50 21.13
N LEU A 416 10.70 15.85 21.05
CA LEU A 416 10.32 17.25 20.91
C LEU A 416 10.60 17.91 22.26
N ILE A 417 11.47 18.92 22.23
CA ILE A 417 11.89 19.66 23.43
C ILE A 417 11.08 20.92 23.56
N GLU A 418 10.93 21.70 22.49
CA GLU A 418 10.25 22.99 22.54
C GLU A 418 9.55 23.27 21.21
N HIS A 419 8.39 23.92 21.28
CA HIS A 419 7.66 24.46 20.13
C HIS A 419 7.43 25.94 20.39
N VAL A 420 7.91 26.81 19.49
CA VAL A 420 7.88 28.27 19.64
C VAL A 420 7.21 28.90 18.43
N VAL A 421 6.23 29.78 18.67
CA VAL A 421 5.59 30.59 17.64
C VAL A 421 6.02 32.05 17.84
N ILE A 422 6.73 32.60 16.85
CA ILE A 422 7.18 34.00 16.85
C ILE A 422 6.27 34.80 15.94
N GLU A 423 5.36 35.56 16.53
CA GLU A 423 4.40 36.39 15.80
C GLU A 423 5.08 37.57 15.08
N GLY A 424 4.81 37.70 13.79
CA GLY A 424 5.23 38.80 12.93
C GLY A 424 5.83 38.38 11.60
N GLU A 425 5.91 39.35 10.69
CA GLU A 425 6.53 39.18 9.37
C GLU A 425 8.04 38.98 9.49
N MET A 426 8.57 38.02 8.71
CA MET A 426 10.01 37.77 8.65
C MET A 426 10.75 39.03 8.16
N GLY A 427 11.77 39.44 8.91
CA GLY A 427 12.53 40.66 8.67
C GLY A 427 12.20 41.82 9.62
N ALA A 428 11.08 41.76 10.34
CA ALA A 428 10.79 42.72 11.40
C ALA A 428 11.83 42.61 12.53
N PRO A 429 12.32 43.74 13.10
CA PRO A 429 13.34 43.72 14.15
C PRO A 429 12.97 42.85 15.36
N ARG A 430 11.67 42.80 15.72
CA ARG A 430 11.16 41.95 16.81
C ARG A 430 11.34 40.46 16.52
N VAL A 431 11.07 40.03 15.28
CA VAL A 431 11.14 38.62 14.86
C VAL A 431 12.61 38.19 14.78
N ILE A 432 13.46 39.03 14.19
CA ILE A 432 14.91 38.81 14.14
C ILE A 432 15.49 38.70 15.56
N GLY A 433 15.12 39.63 16.45
CA GLY A 433 15.58 39.62 17.84
C GLY A 433 15.18 38.35 18.59
N ALA A 434 13.94 37.89 18.43
CA ALA A 434 13.44 36.65 19.03
C ALA A 434 14.13 35.40 18.47
N LEU A 435 14.39 35.33 17.17
CA LEU A 435 15.15 34.23 16.55
C LEU A 435 16.60 34.20 17.04
N ASP A 436 17.23 35.37 17.18
CA ASP A 436 18.59 35.48 17.72
C ASP A 436 18.65 35.08 19.20
N GLU A 437 17.62 35.41 19.98
CA GLU A 437 17.48 34.97 21.37
C GLU A 437 17.31 33.45 21.46
N LEU A 438 16.47 32.86 20.61
CA LEU A 438 16.28 31.42 20.55
C LEU A 438 17.58 30.68 20.19
N LEU A 439 18.38 31.22 19.26
CA LEU A 439 19.70 30.65 18.93
C LEU A 439 20.75 30.77 20.04
N ARG A 440 20.60 31.74 20.94
CA ARG A 440 21.45 31.91 22.14
C ARG A 440 20.98 31.08 23.32
N ARG A 441 19.71 30.66 23.33
CA ARG A 441 19.15 29.82 24.40
C ARG A 441 19.89 28.49 24.50
N THR A 442 20.00 28.01 25.73
CA THR A 442 20.55 26.71 26.10
C THR A 442 19.55 25.97 26.98
N TRP A 443 19.59 24.64 26.93
CA TRP A 443 18.75 23.76 27.72
C TRP A 443 19.63 22.92 28.63
N ARG A 444 19.29 22.87 29.91
CA ARG A 444 20.05 22.11 30.90
C ARG A 444 19.78 20.63 30.76
N HIS A 445 20.82 19.85 30.44
CA HIS A 445 20.78 18.40 30.43
C HIS A 445 20.74 17.85 31.87
N PRO A 446 20.07 16.72 32.15
CA PRO A 446 20.06 16.10 33.48
C PRO A 446 21.46 15.80 34.04
N GLY A 447 22.42 15.47 33.17
CA GLY A 447 23.85 15.29 33.51
C GLY A 447 24.60 16.60 33.87
N GLY A 448 23.92 17.74 33.83
CA GLY A 448 24.44 19.03 34.32
C GLY A 448 25.01 19.98 33.26
N SER A 449 25.22 19.50 32.03
CA SER A 449 25.72 20.31 30.90
C SER A 449 24.61 21.18 30.27
N GLU A 450 24.97 22.39 29.83
CA GLU A 450 24.07 23.27 29.06
C GLU A 450 24.18 22.97 27.56
N MET A 451 23.05 22.66 26.92
CA MET A 451 22.99 22.25 25.53
C MET A 451 22.44 23.36 24.64
N PRO A 452 23.24 23.90 23.70
CA PRO A 452 22.73 24.83 22.70
C PRO A 452 22.09 24.10 21.51
N ILE A 453 21.28 24.80 20.72
CA ILE A 453 20.96 24.36 19.36
C ILE A 453 22.27 24.29 18.56
N GLN A 454 22.62 23.09 18.10
CA GLN A 454 23.83 22.89 17.30
C GLN A 454 23.60 23.34 15.86
N ARG A 455 22.40 23.07 15.31
CA ARG A 455 22.04 23.48 13.97
C ARG A 455 20.55 23.75 13.81
N LEU A 456 20.20 24.87 13.19
CA LEU A 456 18.85 25.29 12.83
C LEU A 456 18.70 25.33 11.31
N ALA A 457 17.70 24.63 10.78
CA ALA A 457 17.29 24.71 9.39
C ALA A 457 16.06 25.61 9.26
N ILE A 458 16.15 26.67 8.45
CA ILE A 458 15.06 27.62 8.21
C ILE A 458 14.63 27.59 6.75
N ASP A 459 13.33 27.40 6.52
CA ASP A 459 12.81 27.42 5.16
C ASP A 459 12.92 28.81 4.53
N SER A 460 13.43 28.83 3.30
CA SER A 460 13.63 30.06 2.55
C SER A 460 12.35 30.58 1.89
N GLY A 461 11.21 29.90 2.09
CA GLY A 461 9.88 30.33 1.64
C GLY A 461 9.66 30.22 0.14
N ASP A 462 8.46 30.63 -0.29
CA ASP A 462 7.93 30.52 -1.66
C ASP A 462 8.30 31.69 -2.59
N GLY A 463 9.17 32.60 -2.15
CA GLY A 463 9.64 33.76 -2.91
C GLY A 463 9.29 35.11 -2.28
N VAL A 464 8.29 35.18 -1.39
CA VAL A 464 7.89 36.45 -0.73
C VAL A 464 8.79 36.77 0.46
N THR A 465 9.07 35.79 1.32
CA THR A 465 9.87 35.94 2.55
C THR A 465 11.36 35.64 2.35
N THR A 466 11.75 35.18 1.15
CA THR A 466 13.09 34.65 0.84
C THR A 466 14.22 35.65 1.08
N GLU A 467 14.06 36.91 0.66
CA GLU A 467 15.10 37.92 0.85
C GLU A 467 15.33 38.25 2.34
N ALA A 468 14.25 38.30 3.13
CA ALA A 468 14.31 38.56 4.56
C ALA A 468 14.99 37.39 5.31
N VAL A 469 14.65 36.15 4.97
CA VAL A 469 15.32 34.95 5.49
C VAL A 469 16.82 34.99 5.15
N TYR A 470 17.17 35.26 3.89
CA TYR A 470 18.56 35.35 3.46
C TYR A 470 19.33 36.48 4.14
N ALA A 471 18.70 37.63 4.39
CA ALA A 471 19.31 38.74 5.12
C ALA A 471 19.67 38.34 6.55
N TRP A 472 18.76 37.65 7.25
CA TRP A 472 19.00 37.16 8.60
C TRP A 472 20.08 36.06 8.62
N VAL A 473 19.95 35.03 7.77
CA VAL A 473 20.92 33.92 7.68
C VAL A 473 22.34 34.41 7.37
N ARG A 474 22.48 35.50 6.60
CA ARG A 474 23.78 36.12 6.30
C ARG A 474 24.48 36.69 7.54
N GLY A 475 23.71 37.11 8.54
CA GLY A 475 24.22 37.60 9.83
C GLY A 475 24.61 36.50 10.80
N GLN A 476 24.18 35.24 10.56
CA GLN A 476 24.40 34.12 11.46
C GLN A 476 25.65 33.30 11.10
N SER A 477 26.09 32.46 12.05
CA SER A 477 27.13 31.47 11.78
C SER A 477 26.61 30.40 10.81
N ARG A 478 27.36 30.15 9.74
CA ARG A 478 27.05 29.13 8.71
C ARG A 478 27.03 27.70 9.24
N ASP A 479 27.71 27.47 10.36
CA ASP A 479 27.73 26.15 11.01
C ASP A 479 26.49 25.93 11.88
N ARG A 480 25.86 27.02 12.36
CA ARG A 480 24.68 26.99 13.22
C ARG A 480 23.37 27.16 12.47
N VAL A 481 23.32 27.97 11.41
CA VAL A 481 22.07 28.24 10.68
C VAL A 481 22.24 27.86 9.22
N MET A 482 21.27 27.13 8.69
CA MET A 482 21.21 26.77 7.28
C MET A 482 19.88 27.19 6.67
N ALA A 483 19.97 27.95 5.57
CA ALA A 483 18.81 28.18 4.71
C ALA A 483 18.56 26.92 3.88
N ILE A 484 17.29 26.52 3.81
CA ILE A 484 16.89 25.30 3.11
C ILE A 484 15.83 25.60 2.05
N LYS A 485 15.73 24.69 1.10
CA LYS A 485 14.64 24.62 0.13
C LYS A 485 14.19 23.16 -0.02
N GLY A 486 12.92 22.90 0.26
CA GLY A 486 12.32 21.59 0.03
C GLY A 486 12.23 21.26 -1.47
N VAL A 487 12.54 20.02 -1.84
CA VAL A 487 12.28 19.49 -3.18
C VAL A 487 11.56 18.15 -3.11
N HIS A 488 10.63 17.94 -4.03
CA HIS A 488 9.90 16.66 -4.16
C HIS A 488 10.70 15.57 -4.88
N HIS A 489 11.81 15.92 -5.54
CA HIS A 489 12.70 15.01 -6.25
C HIS A 489 14.11 15.59 -6.22
N ALA A 490 15.09 14.84 -5.71
CA ALA A 490 16.48 15.28 -5.79
C ALA A 490 17.07 14.96 -7.16
N ALA A 491 17.93 15.87 -7.63
CA ALA A 491 18.82 15.61 -8.76
C ALA A 491 20.03 14.74 -8.35
N SER A 492 20.31 14.61 -7.04
CA SER A 492 21.38 13.77 -6.48
C SER A 492 20.82 12.70 -5.55
N GLY A 493 21.50 11.56 -5.41
CA GLY A 493 21.04 10.43 -4.57
C GLY A 493 21.10 10.67 -3.05
N SER A 494 21.39 11.89 -2.58
CA SER A 494 21.50 12.23 -1.16
C SER A 494 20.21 12.88 -0.63
N PRO A 495 19.71 12.54 0.58
CA PRO A 495 18.55 13.20 1.20
C PRO A 495 18.72 14.70 1.45
N VAL A 496 19.95 15.16 1.62
CA VAL A 496 20.32 16.57 1.76
C VAL A 496 21.44 16.87 0.76
N ASP A 497 21.23 17.83 -0.14
CA ASP A 497 22.14 18.21 -1.23
C ASP A 497 22.56 19.68 -1.10
N GLY A 498 23.85 19.97 -1.22
CA GLY A 498 24.39 21.32 -1.04
C GLY A 498 25.76 21.35 -0.36
N PRO A 499 26.26 22.55 0.02
CA PRO A 499 25.61 23.85 -0.14
C PRO A 499 25.80 24.44 -1.54
N ARG A 500 24.74 25.03 -2.11
CA ARG A 500 24.82 25.84 -3.35
C ARG A 500 24.79 27.32 -3.02
N TRP A 501 25.60 28.12 -3.72
CA TRP A 501 25.63 29.58 -3.52
C TRP A 501 24.52 30.23 -4.34
N VAL A 502 23.63 30.97 -3.68
CA VAL A 502 22.48 31.61 -4.34
C VAL A 502 22.91 32.88 -5.10
N GLU A 503 23.87 33.63 -4.56
CA GLU A 503 24.33 34.90 -5.14
C GLU A 503 25.62 34.73 -5.96
N VAL A 504 25.52 35.01 -7.25
CA VAL A 504 26.63 35.01 -8.20
C VAL A 504 26.74 36.40 -8.81
N THR A 505 27.92 37.00 -8.78
CA THR A 505 28.18 38.31 -9.42
C THR A 505 27.88 38.24 -10.92
N ARG A 506 27.66 39.40 -11.58
CA ARG A 506 27.40 39.53 -13.03
C ARG A 506 28.49 38.89 -13.93
N ARG A 507 29.65 38.53 -13.36
CA ARG A 507 30.78 37.83 -14.01
C ARG A 507 30.89 36.35 -13.59
N GLY A 508 29.85 35.74 -13.03
CA GLY A 508 29.85 34.33 -12.65
C GLY A 508 30.66 33.99 -11.38
N ARG A 509 31.24 34.98 -10.67
CA ARG A 509 32.01 34.75 -9.44
C ARG A 509 31.10 34.71 -8.22
N LYS A 510 31.30 33.72 -7.35
CA LYS A 510 30.59 33.56 -6.07
C LYS A 510 30.81 34.77 -5.17
N VAL A 511 29.75 35.30 -4.55
CA VAL A 511 29.87 36.38 -3.56
C VAL A 511 30.48 35.82 -2.26
N ARG A 512 31.59 36.40 -1.77
CA ARG A 512 32.36 35.89 -0.61
C ARG A 512 31.52 35.75 0.68
N ARG A 513 30.44 36.54 0.82
CA ARG A 513 29.44 36.49 1.90
C ARG A 513 28.03 36.08 1.45
N GLY A 514 27.89 35.44 0.29
CA GLY A 514 26.59 34.96 -0.19
C GLY A 514 25.95 33.93 0.75
N VAL A 515 24.64 33.75 0.61
CA VAL A 515 23.89 32.72 1.35
C VAL A 515 24.11 31.36 0.70
N GLN A 516 24.31 30.35 1.56
CA GLN A 516 24.37 28.95 1.19
C GLN A 516 22.99 28.34 1.34
N LEU A 517 22.49 27.75 0.25
CA LEU A 517 21.20 27.06 0.22
C LEU A 517 21.42 25.55 0.15
N TRP A 518 20.71 24.84 1.01
CA TRP A 518 20.64 23.38 1.02
C TRP A 518 19.31 22.92 0.47
N THR A 519 19.36 21.93 -0.41
CA THR A 519 18.18 21.29 -0.98
C THR A 519 17.86 20.05 -0.16
N ILE A 520 16.63 19.95 0.36
CA ILE A 520 16.20 18.83 1.21
C ILE A 520 15.13 18.01 0.50
N GLN A 521 15.31 16.68 0.48
CA GLN A 521 14.26 15.75 0.05
C GLN A 521 13.19 15.60 1.14
N VAL A 522 12.21 16.51 1.13
CA VAL A 522 11.14 16.51 2.15
C VAL A 522 10.39 15.18 2.19
N GLY A 523 10.13 14.56 1.03
CA GLY A 523 9.42 13.28 0.96
C GLY A 523 10.16 12.12 1.63
N PHE A 524 11.49 12.11 1.61
CA PHE A 524 12.30 11.10 2.31
C PHE A 524 12.12 11.21 3.82
N PHE A 525 12.28 12.41 4.37
CA PHE A 525 12.17 12.66 5.81
C PHE A 525 10.73 12.58 6.32
N LYS A 526 9.71 12.90 5.51
CA LYS A 526 8.29 12.67 5.82
C LYS A 526 8.00 11.17 5.94
N SER A 527 8.44 10.38 4.96
CA SER A 527 8.29 8.91 4.98
C SER A 527 9.00 8.29 6.19
N GLU A 528 10.23 8.73 6.48
CA GLU A 528 11.00 8.28 7.64
C GLU A 528 10.28 8.64 8.95
N THR A 529 9.83 9.89 9.10
CA THR A 529 9.12 10.36 10.30
C THR A 529 7.85 9.54 10.53
N TYR A 530 7.07 9.26 9.49
CA TYR A 530 5.82 8.50 9.62
C TYR A 530 6.09 7.03 9.96
N ARG A 531 7.17 6.45 9.42
CA ARG A 531 7.63 5.11 9.83
C ARG A 531 7.95 5.08 11.33
N TYR A 532 8.64 6.09 11.84
CA TYR A 532 9.01 6.18 13.26
C TYR A 532 7.83 6.47 14.19
N LEU A 533 6.88 7.32 13.77
CA LEU A 533 5.68 7.60 14.55
C LEU A 533 4.82 6.34 14.78
N ARG A 534 4.89 5.36 13.88
CA ARG A 534 4.14 4.08 13.98
C ARG A 534 4.77 3.06 14.95
N LEU A 535 5.99 3.28 15.43
CA LEU A 535 6.62 2.38 16.38
C LEU A 535 5.84 2.35 17.69
N ASN A 536 5.63 1.17 18.26
CA ASN A 536 4.98 1.04 19.56
C ASN A 536 5.98 1.37 20.68
N ALA A 537 5.51 2.01 21.74
CA ALA A 537 6.29 2.08 22.97
C ALA A 537 6.49 0.65 23.52
N PRO A 538 7.66 0.32 24.08
CA PRO A 538 7.80 -0.91 24.85
C PRO A 538 6.86 -0.86 26.06
N THR A 539 6.36 -2.02 26.45
CA THR A 539 5.56 -2.18 27.67
C THR A 539 6.45 -2.05 28.92
N ASP A 540 5.83 -1.82 30.08
CA ASP A 540 6.56 -1.73 31.35
C ASP A 540 7.29 -3.05 31.69
N GLU A 541 6.69 -4.19 31.35
CA GLU A 541 7.29 -5.52 31.47
C GLU A 541 8.55 -5.64 30.59
N GLU A 542 8.45 -5.24 29.32
CA GLU A 542 9.58 -5.25 28.40
C GLU A 542 10.72 -4.33 28.85
N LEU A 543 10.39 -3.14 29.37
CA LEU A 543 11.39 -2.22 29.94
C LEU A 543 12.06 -2.82 31.18
N ALA A 544 11.29 -3.50 32.05
CA ALA A 544 11.82 -4.17 33.24
C ALA A 544 12.73 -5.36 32.87
N GLU A 545 12.46 -6.04 31.76
CA GLU A 545 13.32 -7.09 31.17
C GLU A 545 14.56 -6.53 30.45
N GLY A 546 14.75 -5.20 30.45
CA GLY A 546 15.90 -4.53 29.84
C GLY A 546 15.75 -4.31 28.33
N LYS A 547 14.55 -4.49 27.76
CA LYS A 547 14.28 -4.15 26.35
C LYS A 547 14.32 -2.64 26.19
N GLY A 548 15.28 -2.16 25.41
CA GLY A 548 15.37 -0.74 25.08
C GLY A 548 14.22 -0.26 24.17
N TRP A 549 14.11 1.06 24.06
CA TRP A 549 13.18 1.70 23.12
C TRP A 549 13.54 1.34 21.66
N PRO A 550 12.54 1.16 20.77
CA PRO A 550 12.80 0.90 19.36
C PRO A 550 13.68 1.95 18.70
N ALA A 551 14.54 1.51 17.77
CA ALA A 551 15.35 2.41 16.96
C ALA A 551 14.47 3.39 16.17
N GLY A 552 14.76 4.68 16.30
CA GLY A 552 14.06 5.77 15.64
C GLY A 552 12.81 6.26 16.37
N TYR A 553 12.47 5.71 17.54
CA TYR A 553 11.26 6.09 18.26
C TYR A 553 11.17 7.61 18.54
N ILE A 554 9.98 8.19 18.33
CA ILE A 554 9.70 9.62 18.52
C ILE A 554 8.89 9.82 19.79
N HIS A 555 9.48 10.54 20.74
CA HIS A 555 8.87 10.91 22.00
C HIS A 555 8.18 12.28 21.89
N ILE A 556 6.88 12.30 22.13
CA ILE A 556 6.05 13.52 22.17
C ILE A 556 5.87 13.94 23.63
N PRO A 557 6.22 15.17 24.04
CA PRO A 557 6.15 15.64 25.42
C PRO A 557 4.72 15.84 25.90
N ARG A 558 4.52 15.77 27.23
CA ARG A 558 3.34 16.36 27.88
C ARG A 558 3.37 17.88 27.75
N GLY A 559 2.17 18.49 27.71
CA GLY A 559 2.00 19.93 27.53
C GLY A 559 1.85 20.39 26.08
N ILE A 560 2.10 19.53 25.08
CA ILE A 560 1.83 19.86 23.69
C ILE A 560 0.33 19.78 23.36
N THR A 561 -0.15 20.66 22.48
CA THR A 561 -1.56 20.75 22.10
C THR A 561 -1.97 19.61 21.16
N SER A 562 -3.27 19.29 21.13
CA SER A 562 -3.79 18.32 20.15
C SER A 562 -3.65 18.82 18.73
N GLU A 563 -3.75 20.14 18.55
CA GLU A 563 -3.59 20.78 17.25
C GLU A 563 -2.19 20.56 16.68
N TRP A 564 -1.15 20.69 17.48
CA TRP A 564 0.22 20.39 17.04
C TRP A 564 0.38 18.94 16.60
N VAL A 565 -0.17 17.97 17.36
CA VAL A 565 -0.12 16.54 16.98
C VAL A 565 -0.90 16.29 15.69
N ARG A 566 -2.01 17.02 15.49
CA ARG A 566 -2.77 16.96 14.25
C ARG A 566 -1.98 17.49 13.05
N GLN A 567 -1.20 18.55 13.24
CA GLN A 567 -0.32 19.11 12.21
C GLN A 567 0.85 18.18 11.88
N LEU A 568 1.41 17.47 12.89
CA LEU A 568 2.45 16.48 12.67
C LEU A 568 2.01 15.34 11.72
N THR A 569 0.71 15.05 11.68
CA THR A 569 0.08 14.02 10.83
C THR A 569 -0.80 14.64 9.72
N ALA A 570 -0.54 15.89 9.33
CA ALA A 570 -1.43 16.65 8.43
C ALA A 570 -1.27 16.34 6.94
N GLU A 571 -0.35 15.48 6.54
CA GLU A 571 -0.15 15.09 5.15
C GLU A 571 -0.30 13.60 4.96
N GLN A 572 -0.71 13.18 3.77
CA GLN A 572 -0.75 11.77 3.40
C GLN A 572 -0.06 11.60 2.07
N LEU A 573 0.71 10.51 1.94
CA LEU A 573 1.25 10.13 0.65
C LEU A 573 0.14 9.51 -0.17
N VAL A 574 -0.40 10.28 -1.11
CA VAL A 574 -1.48 9.83 -1.98
C VAL A 574 -0.96 9.60 -3.39
N THR A 575 -1.61 8.71 -4.11
CA THR A 575 -1.31 8.48 -5.51
C THR A 575 -2.10 9.48 -6.36
N VAL A 576 -1.39 10.40 -7.01
CA VAL A 576 -1.99 11.37 -7.94
C VAL A 576 -1.89 10.83 -9.35
N ASN A 577 -3.02 10.83 -10.05
CA ASN A 577 -3.10 10.46 -11.45
C ASN A 577 -2.67 11.66 -12.31
N LEU A 578 -1.56 11.53 -13.03
CA LEU A 578 -1.11 12.53 -14.00
C LEU A 578 -1.81 12.32 -15.35
N ARG A 579 -1.90 13.39 -16.14
CA ARG A 579 -2.37 13.30 -17.54
C ARG A 579 -1.54 12.27 -18.30
N GLY A 580 -2.22 11.31 -18.96
CA GLY A 580 -1.60 10.20 -19.67
C GLY A 580 -1.40 8.92 -18.85
N GLY A 581 -2.16 8.71 -17.77
CA GLY A 581 -2.24 7.41 -17.07
C GLY A 581 -1.02 7.03 -16.23
N ARG A 582 -0.07 7.97 -16.02
CA ARG A 582 1.07 7.77 -15.12
C ARG A 582 0.66 8.17 -13.71
N THR A 583 0.88 7.30 -12.74
CA THR A 583 0.67 7.59 -11.33
C THR A 583 1.95 8.13 -10.70
N ARG A 584 1.84 9.16 -9.87
CA ARG A 584 2.94 9.65 -9.05
C ARG A 584 2.48 9.68 -7.59
N LEU A 585 3.34 9.20 -6.70
CA LEU A 585 3.15 9.40 -5.26
C LEU A 585 3.46 10.87 -4.94
N GLU A 586 2.49 11.54 -4.35
CA GLU A 586 2.57 12.94 -3.97
C GLU A 586 2.04 13.10 -2.55
N TRP A 587 2.78 13.84 -1.73
CA TRP A 587 2.31 14.21 -0.40
C TRP A 587 1.22 15.26 -0.57
N GLN A 588 0.00 14.93 -0.14
CA GLN A 588 -1.10 15.88 -0.11
C GLN A 588 -1.43 16.25 1.33
N GLN A 589 -1.60 17.55 1.55
CA GLN A 589 -2.05 18.11 2.80
C GLN A 589 -3.54 17.79 2.98
N VAL A 590 -3.87 17.04 4.04
CA VAL A 590 -5.25 16.65 4.37
C VAL A 590 -5.89 17.59 5.40
N ARG A 591 -5.10 18.52 5.96
CA ARG A 591 -5.55 19.52 6.95
C ARG A 591 -5.12 20.92 6.52
N GLU A 592 -5.71 21.95 7.11
CA GLU A 592 -5.39 23.34 6.77
C GLU A 592 -3.96 23.74 7.16
N ARG A 593 -3.41 23.12 8.21
CA ARG A 593 -2.12 23.44 8.83
C ARG A 593 -1.23 22.20 8.92
N ASN A 594 0.08 22.34 8.68
CA ASN A 594 1.08 21.26 8.62
C ASN A 594 2.48 21.66 9.17
N GLU A 595 2.59 22.82 9.81
CA GLU A 595 3.85 23.47 10.19
C GLU A 595 4.68 22.58 11.13
N ALA A 596 4.04 21.88 12.07
CA ALA A 596 4.70 20.91 12.95
C ALA A 596 5.41 19.77 12.19
N LEU A 597 4.84 19.29 11.07
CA LEU A 597 5.46 18.25 10.24
C LEU A 597 6.68 18.80 9.51
N ASP A 598 6.55 20.00 8.94
CA ASP A 598 7.65 20.63 8.20
C ASP A 598 8.81 21.02 9.15
N CYS A 599 8.52 21.59 10.31
CA CYS A 599 9.51 21.83 11.37
C CYS A 599 10.25 20.56 11.79
N ARG A 600 9.53 19.44 11.99
CA ARG A 600 10.15 18.12 12.27
C ARG A 600 11.08 17.66 11.15
N VAL A 601 10.64 17.78 9.89
CA VAL A 601 11.42 17.39 8.70
C VAL A 601 12.71 18.22 8.61
N TYR A 602 12.61 19.53 8.86
CA TYR A 602 13.75 20.44 8.78
C TYR A 602 14.76 20.20 9.92
N ALA A 603 14.29 19.98 11.14
CA ALA A 603 15.15 19.61 12.27
C ALA A 603 15.89 18.29 12.01
N ARG A 604 15.20 17.30 11.42
CA ARG A 604 15.80 16.01 11.05
C ARG A 604 16.86 16.15 9.95
N ALA A 605 16.61 17.00 8.95
CA ALA A 605 17.58 17.29 7.91
C ALA A 605 18.82 18.03 8.45
N ALA A 606 18.65 18.94 9.41
CA ALA A 606 19.76 19.55 10.13
C ALA A 606 20.59 18.50 10.87
N ALA A 607 19.94 17.53 11.51
CA ALA A 607 20.61 16.43 12.21
C ALA A 607 21.35 15.48 11.24
N TRP A 608 20.78 15.18 10.07
CA TRP A 608 21.45 14.43 9.00
C TRP A 608 22.75 15.11 8.55
N LEU A 609 22.74 16.44 8.47
CA LEU A 609 23.91 17.21 8.07
C LEU A 609 24.98 17.25 9.17
N VAL A 610 24.59 17.35 10.44
CA VAL A 610 25.48 17.13 11.60
C VAL A 610 26.13 15.75 11.53
N GLY A 611 25.38 14.75 11.02
CA GLY A 611 25.91 13.43 10.69
C GLY A 611 25.60 12.35 11.70
N ILE A 612 24.52 12.50 12.49
CA ILE A 612 24.10 11.48 13.47
C ILE A 612 23.90 10.10 12.85
N ASP A 613 23.52 10.03 11.58
CA ASP A 613 23.37 8.79 10.80
C ASP A 613 24.70 8.07 10.51
N ARG A 614 25.82 8.77 10.66
CA ARG A 614 27.18 8.31 10.34
C ARG A 614 28.07 8.21 11.57
N TRP A 615 27.56 8.54 12.75
CA TRP A 615 28.31 8.42 14.00
C TRP A 615 28.45 6.95 14.37
N ASP A 616 29.68 6.55 14.68
CA ASP A 616 29.96 5.25 15.29
C ASP A 616 29.73 5.27 16.81
N GLU A 617 29.81 4.11 17.45
CA GLU A 617 29.64 3.99 18.91
C GLU A 617 30.61 4.86 19.70
N GLY A 618 31.83 5.08 19.20
CA GLY A 618 32.83 5.91 19.87
C GLY A 618 32.40 7.37 19.96
N VAL A 619 31.85 7.91 18.87
CA VAL A 619 31.32 9.28 18.84
C VAL A 619 30.11 9.42 19.75
N TRP A 620 29.20 8.43 19.78
CA TRP A 620 28.05 8.46 20.70
C TRP A 620 28.48 8.46 22.17
N ILE A 621 29.38 7.56 22.54
CA ILE A 621 29.92 7.49 23.92
C ILE A 621 30.59 8.81 24.30
N GLN A 622 31.40 9.38 23.40
CA GLN A 622 32.08 10.66 23.67
C GLN A 622 31.06 11.78 23.93
N ARG A 623 30.00 11.87 23.12
CA ARG A 623 28.96 12.89 23.30
C ARG A 623 28.19 12.71 24.60
N GLU A 624 27.89 11.48 24.99
CA GLU A 624 27.25 11.17 26.26
C GLU A 624 28.14 11.59 27.45
N LEU A 625 29.44 11.28 27.41
CA LEU A 625 30.41 11.67 28.44
C LEU A 625 30.62 13.18 28.54
N GLU A 626 30.50 13.92 27.43
CA GLU A 626 30.55 15.40 27.44
C GLU A 626 29.33 16.02 28.16
N LEU A 627 28.20 15.30 28.21
CA LEU A 627 26.93 15.77 28.75
C LEU A 627 26.64 15.27 30.17
N ASP A 628 27.26 14.17 30.56
CA ASP A 628 27.26 13.62 31.91
C ASP A 628 28.70 13.17 32.29
N PRO A 629 29.60 14.13 32.59
CA PRO A 629 30.96 13.79 32.96
C PRO A 629 30.96 13.01 34.29
N PRO A 630 31.74 11.91 34.40
CA PRO A 630 31.78 11.12 35.62
C PRO A 630 32.18 12.00 36.82
N GLN A 631 31.33 12.02 37.85
CA GLN A 631 31.59 12.72 39.10
C GLN A 631 32.94 12.23 39.68
N PRO A 632 33.85 13.14 40.09
CA PRO A 632 35.07 12.72 40.77
C PRO A 632 34.69 11.97 42.04
N VAL A 633 35.04 10.69 42.11
CA VAL A 633 34.80 9.85 43.29
C VAL A 633 35.61 10.43 44.45
N GLY A 634 34.96 11.16 45.35
CA GLY A 634 35.59 11.73 46.53
C GLY A 634 35.81 10.69 47.61
N GLY A 635 37.07 10.39 47.95
CA GLY A 635 37.43 9.65 49.17
C GLY A 635 38.86 9.07 49.28
N ALA A 636 39.85 9.95 49.56
CA ALA A 636 41.19 9.71 50.17
C ALA A 636 42.19 8.75 49.47
N ALA A 637 43.52 8.93 49.49
CA ALA A 637 44.43 9.58 50.43
C ALA A 637 45.73 10.03 49.74
N GLU A 638 46.49 10.88 50.45
CA GLU A 638 47.79 11.45 50.13
C GLU A 638 48.77 10.52 49.39
N ALA A 639 49.31 11.00 48.26
CA ALA A 639 50.60 10.55 47.76
C ALA A 639 51.48 11.77 47.45
N ARG A 640 52.55 11.85 48.24
CA ARG A 640 53.59 12.87 48.31
C ARG A 640 54.02 13.46 46.97
N ARG A 641 54.16 14.78 46.95
CA ARG A 641 55.06 15.51 46.04
C ARG A 641 56.47 14.94 46.14
N VAL A 642 56.99 14.41 45.04
CA VAL A 642 58.44 14.33 44.81
C VAL A 642 58.79 15.42 43.81
N VAL A 643 59.59 16.36 44.30
CA VAL A 643 60.26 17.39 43.50
C VAL A 643 61.38 16.72 42.71
N SER A 644 61.43 16.95 41.40
CA SER A 644 62.69 16.91 40.65
C SER A 644 62.65 17.97 39.55
N GLU A 645 63.64 18.85 39.62
CA GLU A 645 63.90 20.04 38.79
C GLU A 645 64.24 19.73 37.31
N PRO A 646 64.33 20.77 36.44
CA PRO A 646 64.15 20.67 35.00
C PRO A 646 65.45 20.34 34.23
N GLY A 647 65.34 19.44 33.25
CA GLY A 647 66.41 19.09 32.31
C GLY A 647 66.09 19.58 30.89
N ALA A 648 67.04 20.32 30.32
CA ALA A 648 67.03 21.01 29.05
C ALA A 648 66.57 20.20 27.82
N GLY A 649 65.89 20.88 26.88
CA GLY A 649 65.63 20.37 25.53
C GLY A 649 66.86 20.38 24.63
N PRO A 650 66.72 19.89 23.38
CA PRO A 650 67.11 20.74 22.26
C PRO A 650 66.14 20.73 21.07
N ASP A 651 65.83 21.96 20.65
CA ASP A 651 65.72 22.58 19.32
C ASP A 651 65.16 21.83 18.07
N PRO A 652 64.31 22.49 17.24
CA PRO A 652 63.71 21.93 16.03
C PRO A 652 64.54 22.28 14.78
N ALA A 653 65.27 21.31 14.24
CA ALA A 653 65.75 21.37 12.87
C ALA A 653 66.08 19.96 12.34
N GLN A 654 65.46 19.62 11.20
CA GLN A 654 65.92 18.69 10.14
C GLN A 654 64.84 17.69 9.70
N LEU A 655 64.05 18.12 8.71
CA LEU A 655 63.37 17.24 7.75
C LEU A 655 64.37 16.77 6.68
N PRO A 656 64.44 15.47 6.35
CA PRO A 656 64.97 15.03 5.07
C PRO A 656 63.85 14.79 4.05
N LYS A 657 64.13 15.30 2.85
CA LYS A 657 63.33 15.30 1.63
C LYS A 657 63.00 13.88 1.14
N ARG A 658 61.74 13.65 0.76
CA ARG A 658 61.30 12.48 -0.01
C ARG A 658 61.77 12.64 -1.47
N ARG A 659 62.76 11.86 -1.91
CA ARG A 659 63.18 11.76 -3.32
C ARG A 659 62.40 10.65 -4.03
N GLN A 660 61.93 10.97 -5.24
CA GLN A 660 61.36 10.03 -6.20
C GLN A 660 62.42 9.20 -6.93
N SER A 661 61.99 7.97 -7.26
CA SER A 661 62.30 7.10 -8.40
C SER A 661 63.74 6.74 -8.72
N TRP A 662 64.00 5.44 -8.91
CA TRP A 662 64.93 4.93 -9.94
C TRP A 662 64.55 3.51 -10.41
N LEU A 663 64.03 3.47 -11.64
CA LEU A 663 64.20 2.49 -12.74
C LEU A 663 63.64 1.04 -12.68
N GLY A 664 62.94 0.70 -13.79
CA GLY A 664 62.39 -0.62 -14.19
C GLY A 664 63.41 -1.52 -14.90
N PRO A 665 63.23 -2.05 -16.14
CA PRO A 665 62.07 -2.16 -17.06
C PRO A 665 61.89 -3.60 -17.68
N ARG A 666 60.94 -3.73 -18.64
CA ARG A 666 60.77 -4.69 -19.77
C ARG A 666 59.32 -5.22 -19.79
N GLY A 667 58.47 -5.03 -20.79
CA GLY A 667 58.66 -4.77 -22.22
C GLY A 667 58.40 -6.05 -23.01
N GLY A 668 57.28 -6.12 -23.76
CA GLY A 668 57.13 -7.11 -24.83
C GLY A 668 55.73 -7.59 -25.20
N ARG A 669 55.11 -6.87 -26.15
CA ARG A 669 54.33 -7.34 -27.34
C ARG A 669 53.27 -8.44 -27.18
N GLY A 670 52.06 -8.11 -27.65
CA GLY A 670 50.95 -8.99 -27.98
C GLY A 670 49.72 -8.16 -28.28
#